data_AF-A0AAN9CY40-F1
#
_entry.id   AF-A0AAN9CY40-F1
#
_cell.length_a   1.000
_cell.length_b   1.000
_cell.length_c   1.000
_cell.angle_alpha   90.00
_cell.angle_beta   90.00
_cell.angle_gamma   90.00
#
_symmetry.space_group_name_H-M   'P 1'
#
loop_
_entity.id
_entity.type
_entity.pdbx_description
1 polymer ?
#
loop_
_entity_poly.entity_id
_entity_poly.type
_entity_poly.pdbx_seq_one_letter_code
_entity_poly.pdbx_strand_id
1 'polypeptide(L)'
;MPGQIICGKAISAQVRERLKEEVKGMRMTHPNFKPGLVVLQVGDREDSNLYISMKLKAAAEIGINAVHVKLPQTATENEVMRSVIEVNENSKVHGLIVQLPLDSIHTINTERIINAVAPEKDVDGLTSINAGKLARGDLGDCFIPCTPNGCMELIKQTGVSVAGKRAVVIGRSKIVGAPMHDLLLWSHATVTTCHSKTADLASEVGKADILVTGIGKPEMVRGEWLKKGALVIDCGINTITDTSRPSGKRLVGDVHYDSAKDQAAFITPVPGGVGPMTVAMLMQNTVLSAKHFLQAQEPGKWNINYTKLSLQRPVPSDVAISRSCVPKPIECLAKEIGLFSDEVELYGRTKAKVQLKTIDRLQAQPDGKYVVVTGITPTPLGEGKSTTTIGLVQALGAHLKLNAFAAVRQPSQGPTFGIKGGAAGGGYSQVIPMEEFNLHLTGDIHAITAANNLVAAAIDARIFHEATQSDKALFNRLVPLNEGQRKFAPVQINRLEKLGIKKTDPSTLTEEEITRFARLDMDPESITWQRVLDTNDRFLRKITIGQSPTEKGFTRTAQFDITVASEIMAVLALTTSLEDMKQRLAKMVVATSRSGQPVTTEDLGVCGALTVLMRDAIKPNLMQTLEGNPVFVHAGPFANIAHGNSSILADKIALKLVGPQGFVVTEAGFGADIGMEKFFNIKCRYSGLKPHVVVLVATVRALKMHGGGPTVTAGAPLPKEYIEENLALLEAGCSNMRKQVENAQLFGVPVVVAVNAFKTDTKAELDLICKLAKEAGAFDAVHCSHWADGGAGAVDLARAVQQAADLPSSFKFLYDIKLPIADKIRIIAQKIYGADDIELLPDAQQKVDLYSKQGFSNLPICMAKTHLSLSHDAEKKGVPTGFVLPIRDIRASVGAGFLYPLVGTMPTIPGLPTRPCFYDIDLNTESGEVIGLF
;
A
#
# COMPACT_ATOMS: atom_id res chain seq x y z
N MET A 1 -34.88 -56.85 -10.83
CA MET A 1 -34.30 -56.06 -11.93
C MET A 1 -32.87 -55.76 -11.55
N PRO A 2 -31.88 -55.92 -12.45
CA PRO A 2 -30.50 -55.54 -12.16
C PRO A 2 -30.43 -54.05 -11.80
N GLY A 3 -29.53 -53.70 -10.88
CA GLY A 3 -29.36 -52.34 -10.38
C GLY A 3 -28.96 -51.36 -11.48
N GLN A 4 -29.46 -50.13 -11.38
CA GLN A 4 -29.11 -49.08 -12.32
C GLN A 4 -27.67 -48.59 -12.09
N ILE A 5 -26.86 -48.55 -13.15
CA ILE A 5 -25.47 -48.10 -13.06
C ILE A 5 -25.43 -46.58 -12.91
N ILE A 6 -24.78 -46.10 -11.85
CA ILE A 6 -24.52 -44.67 -11.65
C ILE A 6 -23.24 -44.29 -12.42
N CYS A 7 -23.40 -43.80 -13.64
CA CYS A 7 -22.27 -43.44 -14.51
C CYS A 7 -21.63 -42.10 -14.10
N GLY A 8 -20.63 -42.15 -13.22
CA GLY A 8 -19.92 -40.95 -12.78
C GLY A 8 -19.16 -40.22 -13.89
N LYS A 9 -18.76 -40.91 -14.97
CA LYS A 9 -18.22 -40.27 -16.18
C LYS A 9 -19.22 -39.35 -16.88
N ALA A 10 -20.50 -39.74 -16.94
CA ALA A 10 -21.55 -38.93 -17.56
C ALA A 10 -21.91 -37.73 -16.67
N ILE A 11 -22.07 -37.96 -15.37
CA ILE A 11 -22.41 -36.91 -14.39
C ILE A 11 -21.27 -35.89 -14.28
N SER A 12 -20.01 -36.34 -14.26
CA SER A 12 -18.86 -35.42 -14.21
C SER A 12 -18.76 -34.54 -15.46
N ALA A 13 -19.17 -35.04 -16.63
CA ALA A 13 -19.26 -34.21 -17.84
C ALA A 13 -20.32 -33.10 -17.70
N GLN A 14 -21.49 -33.40 -17.15
CA GLN A 14 -22.53 -32.40 -16.88
C GLN A 14 -22.06 -31.33 -15.90
N VAL A 15 -21.40 -31.74 -14.81
CA VAL A 15 -20.82 -30.79 -13.83
C VAL A 15 -19.81 -29.87 -14.51
N ARG A 16 -18.90 -30.41 -15.32
CA ARG A 16 -17.87 -29.61 -16.01
C ARG A 16 -18.47 -28.61 -17.00
N GLU A 17 -19.53 -28.99 -17.74
CA GLU A 17 -20.20 -28.05 -18.65
C GLU A 17 -20.90 -26.91 -17.87
N ARG A 18 -21.54 -27.21 -16.73
CA ARG A 18 -22.10 -26.18 -15.84
C ARG A 18 -21.00 -25.21 -15.36
N LEU A 19 -19.88 -25.75 -14.88
CA LEU A 19 -18.76 -24.93 -14.39
C LEU A 19 -18.15 -24.06 -15.50
N LYS A 20 -18.10 -24.56 -16.73
CA LYS A 20 -17.60 -23.81 -17.89
C LYS A 20 -18.46 -22.59 -18.17
N GLU A 21 -19.79 -22.71 -18.13
CA GLU A 21 -20.68 -21.55 -18.26
C GLU A 21 -20.55 -20.57 -17.08
N GLU A 22 -20.35 -21.07 -15.85
CA GLU A 22 -20.07 -20.20 -14.70
C GLU A 22 -18.77 -19.39 -14.87
N VAL A 23 -17.68 -20.02 -15.30
CA VAL A 23 -16.40 -19.34 -15.56
C VAL A 23 -16.53 -18.35 -16.71
N LYS A 24 -17.30 -18.68 -17.75
CA LYS A 24 -17.62 -17.77 -18.85
C LYS A 24 -18.39 -16.55 -18.34
N GLY A 25 -19.34 -16.73 -17.43
CA GLY A 25 -20.05 -15.65 -16.73
C GLY A 25 -19.10 -14.71 -15.98
N MET A 26 -18.16 -15.25 -15.20
CA MET A 26 -17.15 -14.46 -14.49
C MET A 26 -16.28 -13.63 -15.45
N ARG A 27 -15.96 -14.17 -16.63
CA ARG A 27 -15.16 -13.46 -17.64
C ARG A 27 -15.94 -12.35 -18.34
N MET A 28 -17.27 -12.44 -18.40
CA MET A 28 -18.08 -11.36 -18.94
C MET A 28 -18.10 -10.16 -17.99
N THR A 29 -18.14 -10.38 -16.67
CA THR A 29 -18.09 -9.30 -15.66
C THR A 29 -16.66 -8.83 -15.37
N HIS A 30 -15.68 -9.74 -15.43
CA HIS A 30 -14.26 -9.46 -15.20
C HIS A 30 -13.39 -10.01 -16.36
N PRO A 31 -13.21 -9.25 -17.46
CA PRO A 31 -12.55 -9.74 -18.69
C PRO A 31 -11.15 -10.33 -18.49
N ASN A 32 -10.39 -9.81 -17.52
CA ASN A 32 -9.02 -10.23 -17.23
C ASN A 32 -8.91 -11.34 -16.18
N PHE A 33 -10.03 -11.80 -15.62
CA PHE A 33 -10.04 -12.81 -14.56
C PHE A 33 -10.12 -14.23 -15.12
N LYS A 34 -9.37 -15.16 -14.52
CA LYS A 34 -9.52 -16.60 -14.73
C LYS A 34 -9.29 -17.32 -13.40
N PRO A 35 -10.11 -18.32 -13.04
CA PRO A 35 -9.80 -19.15 -11.88
C PRO A 35 -8.42 -19.82 -12.06
N GLY A 36 -7.50 -19.66 -11.11
CA GLY A 36 -6.23 -20.39 -11.08
C GLY A 36 -6.26 -21.60 -10.16
N LEU A 37 -5.66 -22.70 -10.60
CA LEU A 37 -5.44 -23.93 -9.84
C LEU A 37 -3.95 -24.29 -9.87
N VAL A 38 -3.36 -24.61 -8.73
CA VAL A 38 -2.01 -25.19 -8.65
C VAL A 38 -2.09 -26.63 -8.17
N VAL A 39 -1.44 -27.51 -8.92
CA VAL A 39 -1.20 -28.90 -8.53
C VAL A 39 0.27 -29.01 -8.14
N LEU A 40 0.55 -29.27 -6.86
CA LEU A 40 1.91 -29.44 -6.35
C LEU A 40 2.24 -30.92 -6.24
N GLN A 41 3.26 -31.39 -6.96
CA GLN A 41 3.77 -32.75 -6.94
C GLN A 41 5.19 -32.77 -6.36
N VAL A 42 5.50 -33.78 -5.55
CA VAL A 42 6.87 -34.12 -5.17
C VAL A 42 7.20 -35.48 -5.78
N GLY A 43 8.33 -35.57 -6.48
CA GLY A 43 8.78 -36.79 -7.16
C GLY A 43 8.08 -37.05 -8.50
N ASP A 44 8.05 -38.30 -8.94
CA ASP A 44 7.62 -38.65 -10.31
C ASP A 44 6.86 -39.98 -10.44
N ARG A 45 6.05 -40.31 -9.44
CA ARG A 45 5.24 -41.54 -9.50
C ARG A 45 4.26 -41.55 -10.68
N GLU A 46 4.27 -42.66 -11.43
CA GLU A 46 3.43 -42.85 -12.63
C GLU A 46 1.92 -42.78 -12.35
N ASP A 47 1.47 -43.32 -11.21
CA ASP A 47 0.06 -43.28 -10.81
C ASP A 47 -0.43 -41.84 -10.54
N SER A 48 0.39 -41.01 -9.90
CA SER A 48 0.14 -39.58 -9.71
C SER A 48 0.08 -38.82 -11.04
N ASN A 49 0.99 -39.09 -11.98
CA ASN A 49 1.08 -38.40 -13.27
C ASN A 49 -0.20 -38.52 -14.11
N LEU A 50 -0.84 -39.70 -14.10
CA LEU A 50 -2.11 -39.92 -14.79
C LEU A 50 -3.23 -39.03 -14.21
N TYR A 51 -3.35 -38.96 -12.89
CA TYR A 51 -4.36 -38.14 -12.22
C TYR A 51 -4.11 -36.64 -12.43
N ILE A 52 -2.85 -36.19 -12.38
CA ILE A 52 -2.49 -34.80 -12.65
C ILE A 52 -2.90 -34.43 -14.08
N SER A 53 -2.59 -35.28 -15.06
CA SER A 53 -2.96 -35.06 -16.46
C SER A 53 -4.48 -34.92 -16.64
N MET A 54 -5.28 -35.74 -15.93
CA MET A 54 -6.74 -35.62 -15.93
C MET A 54 -7.22 -34.29 -15.33
N LYS A 55 -6.63 -33.84 -14.23
CA LYS A 55 -6.95 -32.56 -13.58
C LYS A 55 -6.66 -31.38 -14.50
N LEU A 56 -5.47 -31.35 -15.12
CA LEU A 56 -5.07 -30.29 -16.05
C LEU A 56 -5.99 -30.22 -17.28
N LYS A 57 -6.36 -31.39 -17.84
CA LYS A 57 -7.30 -31.45 -18.96
C LYS A 57 -8.69 -30.93 -18.59
N ALA A 58 -9.22 -31.34 -17.43
CA ALA A 58 -10.52 -30.84 -16.94
C ALA A 58 -10.49 -29.34 -16.66
N ALA A 59 -9.41 -28.82 -16.08
CA ALA A 59 -9.24 -27.38 -15.86
C ALA A 59 -9.27 -26.59 -17.18
N ALA A 60 -8.51 -27.05 -18.19
CA ALA A 60 -8.48 -26.43 -19.51
C ALA A 60 -9.85 -26.43 -20.20
N GLU A 61 -10.62 -27.53 -20.09
CA GLU A 61 -11.97 -27.66 -20.65
C GLU A 61 -12.97 -26.64 -20.06
N ILE A 62 -12.84 -26.35 -18.76
CA ILE A 62 -13.69 -25.40 -18.04
C ILE A 62 -13.24 -23.94 -18.23
N GLY A 63 -11.97 -23.73 -18.59
CA GLY A 63 -11.35 -22.39 -18.69
C GLY A 63 -10.61 -21.94 -17.42
N ILE A 64 -10.25 -22.88 -16.55
CA ILE A 64 -9.40 -22.68 -15.37
C ILE A 64 -7.93 -22.68 -15.81
N ASN A 65 -7.14 -21.71 -15.33
CA ASN A 65 -5.70 -21.66 -15.52
C ASN A 65 -5.00 -22.60 -14.52
N ALA A 66 -4.70 -23.83 -14.93
CA ALA A 66 -4.02 -24.79 -14.07
C ALA A 66 -2.50 -24.81 -14.29
N VAL A 67 -1.73 -24.74 -13.21
CA VAL A 67 -0.27 -24.82 -13.20
C VAL A 67 0.17 -26.07 -12.44
N HIS A 68 1.11 -26.81 -13.02
CA HIS A 68 1.74 -27.96 -12.38
C HIS A 68 3.11 -27.55 -11.83
N VAL A 69 3.25 -27.58 -10.50
CA VAL A 69 4.53 -27.36 -9.81
C VAL A 69 5.09 -28.73 -9.42
N LYS A 70 6.14 -29.15 -10.12
CA LYS A 70 6.82 -30.43 -9.87
C LYS A 70 8.15 -30.19 -9.15
N LEU A 71 8.22 -30.63 -7.91
CA LEU A 71 9.43 -30.63 -7.09
C LEU A 71 10.19 -31.95 -7.24
N PRO A 72 11.53 -31.94 -7.24
CA PRO A 72 12.32 -33.16 -7.38
C PRO A 72 12.13 -34.09 -6.17
N GLN A 73 12.46 -35.39 -6.33
CA GLN A 73 12.47 -36.34 -5.21
C GLN A 73 13.45 -35.94 -4.08
N THR A 74 14.42 -35.08 -4.37
CA THR A 74 15.38 -34.52 -3.40
C THR A 74 14.81 -33.35 -2.60
N ALA A 75 13.58 -32.92 -2.85
CA ALA A 75 12.98 -31.79 -2.15
C ALA A 75 12.82 -32.09 -0.65
N THR A 76 13.29 -31.18 0.17
CA THR A 76 13.15 -31.17 1.62
C THR A 76 11.78 -30.68 2.05
N GLU A 77 11.37 -30.99 3.29
CA GLU A 77 10.10 -30.49 3.85
C GLU A 77 10.00 -28.95 3.79
N ASN A 78 11.11 -28.24 4.02
CA ASN A 78 11.15 -26.77 3.98
C ASN A 78 10.95 -26.22 2.56
N GLU A 79 11.47 -26.88 1.53
CA GLU A 79 11.28 -26.46 0.12
C GLU A 79 9.84 -26.68 -0.34
N VAL A 80 9.23 -27.80 0.08
CA VAL A 80 7.81 -28.06 -0.16
C VAL A 80 6.95 -27.04 0.57
N MET A 81 7.25 -26.76 1.84
CA MET A 81 6.56 -25.76 2.64
C MET A 81 6.65 -24.36 2.01
N ARG A 82 7.84 -23.94 1.58
CA ARG A 82 8.04 -22.67 0.89
C ARG A 82 7.21 -22.58 -0.38
N SER A 83 7.16 -23.65 -1.18
CA SER A 83 6.35 -23.69 -2.39
C SER A 83 4.84 -23.56 -2.08
N VAL A 84 4.36 -24.19 -1.01
CA VAL A 84 2.96 -24.02 -0.55
C VAL A 84 2.68 -22.57 -0.14
N ILE A 85 3.59 -21.95 0.62
CA ILE A 85 3.45 -20.54 1.06
C ILE A 85 3.44 -19.59 -0.14
N GLU A 86 4.37 -19.75 -1.08
CA GLU A 86 4.44 -18.91 -2.30
C GLU A 86 3.15 -19.03 -3.15
N VAL A 87 2.54 -20.22 -3.19
CA VAL A 87 1.26 -20.42 -3.87
C VAL A 87 0.09 -19.82 -3.09
N ASN A 88 0.08 -19.94 -1.76
CA ASN A 88 -0.92 -19.31 -0.90
C ASN A 88 -0.92 -17.79 -1.08
N GLU A 89 0.25 -17.19 -1.22
CA GLU A 89 0.42 -15.75 -1.43
C GLU A 89 0.04 -15.29 -2.84
N ASN A 90 -0.01 -16.18 -3.82
CA ASN A 90 -0.32 -15.83 -5.20
C ASN A 90 -1.83 -15.58 -5.40
N SER A 91 -2.23 -14.31 -5.54
CA SER A 91 -3.62 -13.90 -5.79
C SER A 91 -4.23 -14.37 -7.10
N LYS A 92 -3.43 -14.87 -8.06
CA LYS A 92 -3.93 -15.50 -9.29
C LYS A 92 -4.34 -16.96 -9.10
N VAL A 93 -4.07 -17.53 -7.92
CA VAL A 93 -4.37 -18.92 -7.57
C VAL A 93 -5.49 -18.94 -6.54
N HIS A 94 -6.58 -19.64 -6.85
CA HIS A 94 -7.73 -19.81 -5.96
C HIS A 94 -7.86 -21.24 -5.44
N GLY A 95 -7.20 -22.21 -6.10
CA GLY A 95 -7.10 -23.57 -5.60
C GLY A 95 -5.67 -24.06 -5.54
N LEU A 96 -5.31 -24.70 -4.43
CA LEU A 96 -4.08 -25.47 -4.27
C LEU A 96 -4.44 -26.91 -3.87
N ILE A 97 -3.90 -27.87 -4.61
CA ILE A 97 -3.91 -29.28 -4.25
C ILE A 97 -2.48 -29.79 -4.11
N VAL A 98 -2.18 -30.39 -2.95
CA VAL A 98 -0.95 -31.14 -2.70
C VAL A 98 -1.19 -32.57 -3.16
N GLN A 99 -0.55 -32.98 -4.26
CA GLN A 99 -0.72 -34.31 -4.82
C GLN A 99 -0.04 -35.35 -3.92
N LEU A 100 -0.85 -36.25 -3.36
CA LEU A 100 -0.38 -37.35 -2.54
C LEU A 100 -0.17 -38.63 -3.37
N PRO A 101 0.74 -39.53 -2.94
CA PRO A 101 1.69 -39.36 -1.85
C PRO A 101 2.87 -38.44 -2.23
N LEU A 102 3.53 -37.84 -1.23
CA LEU A 102 4.75 -37.05 -1.42
C LEU A 102 5.93 -38.00 -1.63
N ASP A 103 6.36 -38.16 -2.87
CA ASP A 103 7.44 -39.08 -3.27
C ASP A 103 8.81 -38.40 -3.12
N SER A 104 9.30 -38.30 -1.88
CA SER A 104 10.62 -37.74 -1.56
C SER A 104 11.53 -38.80 -0.94
N ILE A 105 12.84 -38.66 -1.17
CA ILE A 105 13.87 -39.43 -0.45
C ILE A 105 13.99 -38.99 1.01
N HIS A 106 13.51 -37.79 1.33
CA HIS A 106 13.45 -37.27 2.69
C HIS A 106 12.10 -37.60 3.31
N THR A 107 12.10 -37.91 4.62
CA THR A 107 10.85 -38.04 5.38
C THR A 107 10.17 -36.67 5.47
N ILE A 108 8.97 -36.55 4.88
CA ILE A 108 8.16 -35.33 4.92
C ILE A 108 6.90 -35.59 5.73
N ASN A 109 6.61 -34.71 6.70
CA ASN A 109 5.35 -34.72 7.43
C ASN A 109 4.21 -34.23 6.51
N THR A 110 3.50 -35.18 5.92
CA THR A 110 2.39 -34.90 4.99
C THR A 110 1.30 -34.04 5.61
N GLU A 111 0.95 -34.26 6.88
CA GLU A 111 -0.08 -33.47 7.57
C GLU A 111 0.36 -32.01 7.76
N ARG A 112 1.64 -31.79 8.05
CA ARG A 112 2.19 -30.44 8.16
C ARG A 112 2.09 -29.69 6.83
N ILE A 113 2.38 -30.35 5.71
CA ILE A 113 2.28 -29.76 4.37
C ILE A 113 0.82 -29.48 3.99
N ILE A 114 -0.10 -30.44 4.21
CA ILE A 114 -1.53 -30.25 3.91
C ILE A 114 -2.09 -29.08 4.72
N ASN A 115 -1.80 -29.02 6.03
CA ASN A 115 -2.29 -27.95 6.90
C ASN A 115 -1.64 -26.59 6.64
N ALA A 116 -0.59 -26.52 5.82
CA ALA A 116 -0.02 -25.25 5.38
C ALA A 116 -0.78 -24.64 4.21
N VAL A 117 -1.63 -25.39 3.51
CA VAL A 117 -2.52 -24.83 2.47
C VAL A 117 -3.50 -23.86 3.12
N ALA A 118 -3.65 -22.66 2.58
CA ALA A 118 -4.61 -21.68 3.08
C ALA A 118 -6.04 -22.27 3.00
N PRO A 119 -6.85 -22.23 4.08
CA PRO A 119 -8.19 -22.84 4.09
C PRO A 119 -9.10 -22.39 2.95
N GLU A 120 -9.00 -21.13 2.54
CA GLU A 120 -9.72 -20.54 1.42
C GLU A 120 -9.29 -21.05 0.03
N LYS A 121 -8.10 -21.66 -0.06
CA LYS A 121 -7.54 -22.27 -1.28
C LYS A 121 -7.48 -23.80 -1.23
N ASP A 122 -7.87 -24.42 -0.12
CA ASP A 122 -7.89 -25.86 0.10
C ASP A 122 -9.06 -26.51 -0.66
N VAL A 123 -8.91 -26.56 -1.98
CA VAL A 123 -9.93 -27.09 -2.89
C VAL A 123 -10.08 -28.60 -2.82
N ASP A 124 -9.18 -29.28 -2.11
CA ASP A 124 -9.30 -30.72 -1.81
C ASP A 124 -9.97 -30.99 -0.45
N GLY A 125 -10.20 -29.95 0.36
CA GLY A 125 -10.91 -30.00 1.65
C GLY A 125 -10.17 -30.75 2.76
N LEU A 126 -8.84 -30.90 2.66
CA LEU A 126 -8.07 -31.80 3.55
C LEU A 126 -7.41 -31.09 4.74
N THR A 127 -7.42 -29.77 4.79
CA THR A 127 -6.91 -29.02 5.95
C THR A 127 -7.73 -29.31 7.20
N SER A 128 -7.10 -29.23 8.37
CA SER A 128 -7.78 -29.39 9.66
C SER A 128 -8.89 -28.35 9.87
N ILE A 129 -8.77 -27.18 9.24
CA ILE A 129 -9.79 -26.12 9.30
C ILE A 129 -11.03 -26.54 8.51
N ASN A 130 -10.91 -26.90 7.23
CA ASN A 130 -12.08 -27.34 6.45
C ASN A 130 -12.67 -28.65 6.96
N ALA A 131 -11.83 -29.61 7.35
CA ALA A 131 -12.28 -30.86 7.97
C ALA A 131 -13.01 -30.60 9.30
N GLY A 132 -12.53 -29.65 10.11
CA GLY A 132 -13.18 -29.24 11.36
C GLY A 132 -14.53 -28.56 11.13
N LYS A 133 -14.64 -27.68 10.13
CA LYS A 133 -15.91 -27.05 9.72
C LYS A 133 -16.92 -28.09 9.26
N LEU A 134 -16.51 -29.07 8.46
CA LEU A 134 -17.36 -30.19 8.03
C LEU A 134 -17.86 -30.99 9.23
N ALA A 135 -16.97 -31.39 10.14
CA ALA A 135 -17.34 -32.17 11.32
C ALA A 135 -18.34 -31.41 12.24
N ARG A 136 -18.29 -30.07 12.26
CA ARG A 136 -19.21 -29.21 13.02
C ARG A 136 -20.53 -28.90 12.32
N GLY A 137 -20.66 -29.22 11.03
CA GLY A 137 -21.85 -28.92 10.23
C GLY A 137 -21.87 -27.53 9.61
N ASP A 138 -20.72 -26.82 9.59
CA ASP A 138 -20.57 -25.48 9.01
C ASP A 138 -20.44 -25.56 7.47
N LEU A 139 -21.35 -26.29 6.80
CA LEU A 139 -21.27 -26.64 5.38
C LEU A 139 -21.32 -25.44 4.43
N GLY A 140 -21.87 -24.30 4.89
CA GLY A 140 -21.94 -23.06 4.11
C GLY A 140 -20.61 -22.31 3.98
N ASP A 141 -19.62 -22.63 4.82
CA ASP A 141 -18.29 -22.00 4.85
C ASP A 141 -17.17 -23.06 4.83
N CYS A 142 -17.42 -24.19 4.17
CA CYS A 142 -16.53 -25.35 4.16
C CYS A 142 -16.24 -25.80 2.73
N PHE A 143 -14.96 -25.99 2.39
CA PHE A 143 -14.60 -26.77 1.19
C PHE A 143 -14.71 -28.26 1.51
N ILE A 144 -15.75 -28.88 0.95
CA ILE A 144 -16.03 -30.31 1.15
C ILE A 144 -15.00 -31.14 0.37
N PRO A 145 -14.41 -32.20 0.99
CA PRO A 145 -13.49 -33.09 0.30
C PRO A 145 -14.04 -33.66 -1.00
N CYS A 146 -13.24 -33.64 -2.06
CA CYS A 146 -13.69 -33.87 -3.43
C CYS A 146 -14.37 -35.23 -3.63
N THR A 147 -13.80 -36.30 -3.08
CA THR A 147 -14.31 -37.67 -3.25
C THR A 147 -15.65 -37.87 -2.53
N PRO A 148 -15.78 -37.57 -1.22
CA PRO A 148 -17.07 -37.55 -0.51
C PRO A 148 -18.14 -36.66 -1.18
N ASN A 149 -17.78 -35.45 -1.63
CA ASN A 149 -18.71 -34.58 -2.35
C ASN A 149 -19.19 -35.23 -3.66
N GLY A 150 -18.28 -35.90 -4.36
CA GLY A 150 -18.59 -36.66 -5.57
C GLY A 150 -19.59 -37.80 -5.29
N CYS A 151 -19.45 -38.46 -4.14
CA CYS A 151 -20.40 -39.49 -3.69
C CYS A 151 -21.79 -38.91 -3.42
N MET A 152 -21.86 -37.77 -2.73
CA MET A 152 -23.13 -37.08 -2.47
C MET A 152 -23.83 -36.65 -3.75
N GLU A 153 -23.09 -36.12 -4.73
CA GLU A 153 -23.65 -35.77 -6.05
C GLU A 153 -24.14 -37.02 -6.79
N LEU A 154 -23.38 -38.13 -6.75
CA LEU A 154 -23.82 -39.41 -7.33
C LEU A 154 -25.11 -39.93 -6.69
N ILE A 155 -25.22 -39.85 -5.36
CA ILE A 155 -26.43 -40.23 -4.61
C ILE A 155 -27.61 -39.34 -5.05
N LYS A 156 -27.40 -38.03 -5.12
CA LYS A 156 -28.44 -37.07 -5.53
C LYS A 156 -29.01 -37.37 -6.91
N GLN A 157 -28.19 -37.79 -7.86
CA GLN A 157 -28.61 -38.14 -9.23
C GLN A 157 -29.49 -39.39 -9.30
N THR A 158 -29.51 -40.23 -8.26
CA THR A 158 -30.41 -41.40 -8.19
C THR A 158 -31.84 -41.04 -7.79
N GLY A 159 -32.06 -39.85 -7.23
CA GLY A 159 -33.34 -39.45 -6.62
C GLY A 159 -33.64 -40.10 -5.26
N VAL A 160 -32.74 -40.94 -4.73
CA VAL A 160 -32.90 -41.55 -3.40
C VAL A 160 -32.70 -40.48 -2.33
N SER A 161 -33.72 -40.26 -1.48
CA SER A 161 -33.60 -39.38 -0.31
C SER A 161 -32.62 -39.96 0.71
N VAL A 162 -31.66 -39.15 1.15
CA VAL A 162 -30.70 -39.50 2.22
C VAL A 162 -31.35 -39.38 3.61
N ALA A 163 -32.22 -38.39 3.79
CA ALA A 163 -32.87 -38.13 5.07
C ALA A 163 -33.69 -39.34 5.55
N GLY A 164 -33.47 -39.73 6.81
CA GLY A 164 -34.14 -40.87 7.45
C GLY A 164 -33.64 -42.26 7.02
N LYS A 165 -32.65 -42.34 6.12
CA LYS A 165 -32.03 -43.62 5.72
C LYS A 165 -30.96 -44.08 6.69
N ARG A 166 -30.72 -45.39 6.72
CA ARG A 166 -29.55 -45.97 7.37
C ARG A 166 -28.39 -46.02 6.38
N ALA A 167 -27.35 -45.24 6.65
CA ALA A 167 -26.15 -45.23 5.82
C ALA A 167 -25.00 -45.96 6.52
N VAL A 168 -24.27 -46.79 5.78
CA VAL A 168 -23.06 -47.47 6.27
C VAL A 168 -21.88 -46.97 5.47
N VAL A 169 -20.85 -46.50 6.17
CA VAL A 169 -19.59 -46.04 5.57
C VAL A 169 -18.49 -47.01 5.96
N ILE A 170 -17.91 -47.72 5.00
CA ILE A 170 -16.78 -48.63 5.25
C ILE A 170 -15.48 -47.90 4.94
N GLY A 171 -14.69 -47.66 5.98
CA GLY A 171 -13.44 -46.91 5.92
C GLY A 171 -13.45 -45.74 6.89
N ARG A 172 -12.29 -45.47 7.51
CA ARG A 172 -12.10 -44.37 8.47
C ARG A 172 -10.96 -43.43 8.08
N SER A 173 -10.62 -43.39 6.80
CA SER A 173 -9.58 -42.51 6.29
C SER A 173 -10.02 -41.05 6.42
N LYS A 174 -9.05 -40.15 6.55
CA LYS A 174 -9.27 -38.69 6.54
C LYS A 174 -9.72 -38.16 5.18
N ILE A 175 -9.54 -38.93 4.12
CA ILE A 175 -9.80 -38.53 2.72
C ILE A 175 -11.24 -38.85 2.31
N VAL A 176 -11.75 -40.03 2.70
CA VAL A 176 -13.07 -40.52 2.26
C VAL A 176 -13.95 -40.91 3.43
N GLY A 177 -13.48 -41.79 4.31
CA GLY A 177 -14.31 -42.42 5.34
C GLY A 177 -14.94 -41.44 6.33
N ALA A 178 -14.11 -40.70 7.07
CA ALA A 178 -14.60 -39.77 8.08
C ALA A 178 -15.43 -38.62 7.47
N PRO A 179 -15.00 -37.94 6.38
CA PRO A 179 -15.82 -36.89 5.79
C PRO A 179 -17.15 -37.38 5.20
N MET A 180 -17.18 -38.61 4.65
CA MET A 180 -18.42 -39.19 4.14
C MET A 180 -19.41 -39.47 5.27
N HIS A 181 -18.92 -39.91 6.44
CA HIS A 181 -19.75 -40.04 7.63
C HIS A 181 -20.43 -38.71 7.98
N ASP A 182 -19.63 -37.64 8.10
CA ASP A 182 -20.13 -36.32 8.47
C ASP A 182 -21.15 -35.79 7.45
N LEU A 183 -20.89 -35.92 6.15
CA LEU A 183 -21.82 -35.47 5.10
C LEU A 183 -23.17 -36.18 5.13
N LEU A 184 -23.17 -37.51 5.33
CA LEU A 184 -24.41 -38.28 5.43
C LEU A 184 -25.17 -37.93 6.71
N LEU A 185 -24.45 -37.71 7.81
CA LEU A 185 -25.01 -37.29 9.10
C LEU A 185 -25.70 -35.92 8.98
N TRP A 186 -25.00 -34.93 8.41
CA TRP A 186 -25.56 -33.60 8.16
C TRP A 186 -26.63 -33.59 7.06
N SER A 187 -26.74 -34.66 6.27
CA SER A 187 -27.86 -34.92 5.35
C SER A 187 -29.00 -35.73 5.99
N HIS A 188 -29.04 -35.78 7.33
CA HIS A 188 -30.09 -36.40 8.14
C HIS A 188 -30.22 -37.93 8.00
N ALA A 189 -29.14 -38.63 7.63
CA ALA A 189 -29.09 -40.10 7.72
C ALA A 189 -28.68 -40.57 9.13
N THR A 190 -29.10 -41.77 9.50
CA THR A 190 -28.48 -42.52 10.61
C THR A 190 -27.24 -43.21 10.07
N VAL A 191 -26.05 -42.80 10.52
CA VAL A 191 -24.79 -43.26 9.93
C VAL A 191 -24.04 -44.23 10.85
N THR A 192 -23.58 -45.34 10.30
CA THR A 192 -22.68 -46.31 10.97
C THR A 192 -21.35 -46.38 10.24
N THR A 193 -20.25 -46.07 10.93
CA THR A 193 -18.91 -46.17 10.36
C THR A 193 -18.30 -47.52 10.69
N CYS A 194 -17.96 -48.28 9.66
CA CYS A 194 -17.32 -49.59 9.76
C CYS A 194 -15.86 -49.53 9.30
N HIS A 195 -15.05 -50.47 9.76
CA HIS A 195 -13.64 -50.58 9.42
C HIS A 195 -13.18 -52.04 9.42
N SER A 196 -11.93 -52.30 9.01
CA SER A 196 -11.39 -53.66 8.91
C SER A 196 -11.41 -54.49 10.21
N LYS A 197 -11.59 -53.84 11.36
CA LYS A 197 -11.73 -54.49 12.69
C LYS A 197 -13.18 -54.55 13.21
N THR A 198 -14.17 -54.24 12.39
CA THR A 198 -15.59 -54.35 12.79
C THR A 198 -15.93 -55.83 12.90
N ALA A 199 -16.47 -56.26 14.05
CA ALA A 199 -16.62 -57.67 14.42
C ALA A 199 -17.50 -58.46 13.44
N ASP A 200 -18.66 -57.91 13.06
CA ASP A 200 -19.55 -58.49 12.05
C ASP A 200 -19.84 -57.45 10.96
N LEU A 201 -18.88 -57.29 10.06
CA LEU A 201 -18.99 -56.33 8.97
C LEU A 201 -20.15 -56.65 8.02
N ALA A 202 -20.43 -57.93 7.76
CA ALA A 202 -21.49 -58.35 6.85
C ALA A 202 -22.88 -57.96 7.40
N SER A 203 -23.13 -58.18 8.70
CA SER A 203 -24.38 -57.78 9.35
C SER A 203 -24.61 -56.27 9.35
N GLU A 204 -23.56 -55.46 9.56
CA GLU A 204 -23.69 -54.01 9.46
C GLU A 204 -23.98 -53.55 8.03
N VAL A 205 -23.28 -54.11 7.03
CA VAL A 205 -23.56 -53.82 5.61
C VAL A 205 -24.99 -54.21 5.21
N GLY A 206 -25.52 -55.31 5.74
CA GLY A 206 -26.88 -55.78 5.48
C GLY A 206 -27.98 -54.86 6.01
N LYS A 207 -27.66 -53.89 6.87
CA LYS A 207 -28.60 -52.88 7.38
C LYS A 207 -28.65 -51.61 6.51
N ALA A 208 -27.70 -51.45 5.58
CA ALA A 208 -27.51 -50.22 4.82
C ALA A 208 -28.60 -50.02 3.75
N ASP A 209 -29.32 -48.90 3.81
CA ASP A 209 -30.06 -48.38 2.65
C ASP A 209 -29.10 -47.70 1.67
N ILE A 210 -28.05 -47.08 2.19
CA ILE A 210 -26.97 -46.42 1.45
C ILE A 210 -25.65 -46.99 1.96
N LEU A 211 -24.88 -47.62 1.09
CA LEU A 211 -23.54 -48.12 1.37
C LEU A 211 -22.50 -47.28 0.63
N VAL A 212 -21.53 -46.74 1.36
CA VAL A 212 -20.34 -46.10 0.77
C VAL A 212 -19.10 -46.83 1.26
N THR A 213 -18.23 -47.29 0.36
CA THR A 213 -16.98 -47.99 0.73
C THR A 213 -15.75 -47.32 0.14
N GLY A 214 -14.72 -47.19 0.97
CA GLY A 214 -13.39 -46.70 0.61
C GLY A 214 -12.34 -47.25 1.57
N ILE A 215 -12.30 -48.58 1.71
CA ILE A 215 -11.41 -49.32 2.60
C ILE A 215 -10.07 -49.67 1.93
N GLY A 216 -10.01 -49.66 0.59
CA GLY A 216 -8.80 -49.99 -0.17
C GLY A 216 -8.45 -51.48 -0.12
N LYS A 217 -9.47 -52.34 -0.16
CA LYS A 217 -9.31 -53.80 -0.21
C LYS A 217 -10.12 -54.35 -1.39
N PRO A 218 -9.47 -54.93 -2.42
CA PRO A 218 -10.17 -55.36 -3.63
C PRO A 218 -11.27 -56.37 -3.32
N GLU A 219 -12.48 -56.09 -3.83
CA GLU A 219 -13.63 -57.01 -3.84
C GLU A 219 -13.97 -57.63 -2.46
N MET A 220 -13.69 -56.88 -1.38
CA MET A 220 -13.97 -57.31 -0.01
C MET A 220 -15.46 -57.39 0.28
N VAL A 221 -16.25 -56.41 -0.17
CA VAL A 221 -17.70 -56.37 0.01
C VAL A 221 -18.34 -57.26 -1.04
N ARG A 222 -19.01 -58.33 -0.60
CA ARG A 222 -19.71 -59.25 -1.49
C ARG A 222 -21.19 -58.89 -1.60
N GLY A 223 -21.80 -59.19 -2.75
CA GLY A 223 -23.22 -58.94 -3.00
C GLY A 223 -24.16 -59.56 -1.97
N GLU A 224 -23.81 -60.72 -1.40
CA GLU A 224 -24.64 -61.39 -0.39
C GLU A 224 -24.76 -60.60 0.93
N TRP A 225 -23.86 -59.64 1.18
CA TRP A 225 -23.90 -58.78 2.35
C TRP A 225 -24.86 -57.60 2.18
N LEU A 226 -25.24 -57.28 0.94
CA LEU A 226 -26.00 -56.07 0.63
C LEU A 226 -27.48 -56.26 0.97
N LYS A 227 -28.08 -55.24 1.58
CA LYS A 227 -29.53 -55.13 1.64
C LYS A 227 -30.11 -55.06 0.22
N LYS A 228 -31.10 -55.88 -0.07
CA LYS A 228 -31.79 -55.85 -1.37
C LYS A 228 -32.38 -54.46 -1.62
N GLY A 229 -32.01 -53.85 -2.75
CA GLY A 229 -32.42 -52.50 -3.13
C GLY A 229 -31.56 -51.37 -2.56
N ALA A 230 -30.42 -51.68 -1.94
CA ALA A 230 -29.49 -50.65 -1.45
C ALA A 230 -28.89 -49.81 -2.59
N LEU A 231 -28.52 -48.56 -2.27
CA LEU A 231 -27.67 -47.72 -3.11
C LEU A 231 -26.21 -47.96 -2.69
N VAL A 232 -25.35 -48.36 -3.64
CA VAL A 232 -23.95 -48.71 -3.39
C VAL A 232 -23.01 -47.75 -4.13
N ILE A 233 -22.21 -47.00 -3.37
CA ILE A 233 -21.11 -46.17 -3.87
C ILE A 233 -19.78 -46.83 -3.49
N ASP A 234 -19.02 -47.22 -4.51
CA ASP A 234 -17.69 -47.81 -4.39
C ASP A 234 -16.62 -46.78 -4.77
N CYS A 235 -15.94 -46.26 -3.76
CA CYS A 235 -14.84 -45.30 -3.88
C CYS A 235 -13.48 -46.00 -3.96
N GLY A 236 -13.41 -47.31 -3.72
CA GLY A 236 -12.17 -48.08 -3.75
C GLY A 236 -11.63 -48.16 -5.17
N ILE A 237 -10.31 -48.00 -5.32
CA ILE A 237 -9.60 -48.25 -6.57
C ILE A 237 -8.43 -49.16 -6.25
N ASN A 238 -8.57 -50.43 -6.62
CA ASN A 238 -7.60 -51.47 -6.38
C ASN A 238 -7.16 -52.08 -7.71
N THR A 239 -5.99 -52.71 -7.72
CA THR A 239 -5.50 -53.45 -8.89
C THR A 239 -5.35 -54.92 -8.52
N ILE A 240 -5.95 -55.80 -9.33
CA ILE A 240 -5.77 -57.25 -9.24
C ILE A 240 -5.05 -57.76 -10.48
N THR A 241 -4.33 -58.87 -10.35
CA THR A 241 -3.70 -59.55 -11.49
C THR A 241 -4.79 -60.11 -12.40
N ASP A 242 -4.70 -59.80 -13.69
CA ASP A 242 -5.63 -60.28 -14.72
C ASP A 242 -4.86 -60.53 -16.01
N THR A 243 -4.58 -61.81 -16.28
CA THR A 243 -3.84 -62.26 -17.46
C THR A 243 -4.64 -62.08 -18.76
N SER A 244 -5.94 -61.78 -18.69
CA SER A 244 -6.77 -61.48 -19.87
C SER A 244 -6.60 -60.03 -20.36
N ARG A 245 -5.96 -59.15 -19.58
CA ARG A 245 -5.69 -57.76 -19.94
C ARG A 245 -4.26 -57.60 -20.46
N PRO A 246 -4.01 -56.78 -21.50
CA PRO A 246 -2.66 -56.50 -22.00
C PRO A 246 -1.67 -55.97 -20.95
N SER A 247 -2.18 -55.29 -19.91
CA SER A 247 -1.40 -54.79 -18.76
C SER A 247 -1.08 -55.85 -17.69
N GLY A 248 -1.59 -57.08 -17.83
CA GLY A 248 -1.54 -58.14 -16.82
C GLY A 248 -2.32 -57.82 -15.53
N LYS A 249 -3.09 -56.72 -15.53
CA LYS A 249 -3.70 -56.10 -14.35
C LYS A 249 -5.07 -55.52 -14.70
N ARG A 250 -6.07 -55.72 -13.84
CA ARG A 250 -7.42 -55.13 -13.92
C ARG A 250 -7.70 -54.24 -12.72
N LEU A 251 -8.33 -53.08 -12.96
CA LEU A 251 -8.84 -52.21 -11.90
C LEU A 251 -10.18 -52.74 -11.39
N VAL A 252 -10.30 -52.84 -10.08
CA VAL A 252 -11.52 -53.28 -9.38
C VAL A 252 -11.76 -52.40 -8.16
N GLY A 253 -13.00 -52.35 -7.69
CA GLY A 253 -13.38 -51.60 -6.50
C GLY A 253 -13.21 -52.39 -5.20
N ASP A 254 -13.72 -51.83 -4.11
CA ASP A 254 -13.84 -52.57 -2.83
C ASP A 254 -15.03 -53.54 -2.85
N VAL A 255 -16.00 -53.32 -3.75
CA VAL A 255 -17.17 -54.17 -3.96
C VAL A 255 -16.94 -55.14 -5.11
N HIS A 256 -17.27 -56.41 -4.90
CA HIS A 256 -17.33 -57.39 -5.99
C HIS A 256 -18.53 -57.08 -6.89
N TYR A 257 -18.28 -56.29 -7.94
CA TYR A 257 -19.31 -55.68 -8.80
C TYR A 257 -20.32 -56.70 -9.34
N ASP A 258 -19.85 -57.86 -9.81
CA ASP A 258 -20.70 -58.85 -10.45
C ASP A 258 -21.70 -59.52 -9.51
N SER A 259 -21.36 -59.71 -8.24
CA SER A 259 -22.34 -60.23 -7.27
C SER A 259 -23.21 -59.13 -6.66
N ALA A 260 -22.73 -57.89 -6.65
CA ALA A 260 -23.46 -56.75 -6.07
C ALA A 260 -24.53 -56.16 -7.01
N LYS A 261 -24.31 -56.17 -8.33
CA LYS A 261 -25.18 -55.49 -9.32
C LYS A 261 -26.63 -55.98 -9.31
N ASP A 262 -26.87 -57.25 -8.96
CA ASP A 262 -28.23 -57.83 -8.94
C ASP A 262 -28.95 -57.60 -7.59
N GLN A 263 -28.21 -57.21 -6.54
CA GLN A 263 -28.75 -56.94 -5.20
C GLN A 263 -29.00 -55.44 -4.97
N ALA A 264 -28.14 -54.58 -5.50
CA ALA A 264 -28.26 -53.14 -5.37
C ALA A 264 -29.35 -52.57 -6.29
N ALA A 265 -30.08 -51.54 -5.83
CA ALA A 265 -30.94 -50.74 -6.71
C ALA A 265 -30.11 -49.82 -7.61
N PHE A 266 -29.00 -49.31 -7.07
CA PHE A 266 -28.05 -48.46 -7.78
C PHE A 266 -26.62 -48.82 -7.38
N ILE A 267 -25.71 -48.85 -8.35
CA ILE A 267 -24.29 -49.17 -8.09
C ILE A 267 -23.34 -48.36 -8.97
N THR A 268 -22.27 -47.83 -8.41
CA THR A 268 -21.20 -47.18 -9.17
C THR A 268 -20.24 -48.22 -9.78
N PRO A 269 -19.81 -48.08 -11.05
CA PRO A 269 -18.80 -48.95 -11.63
C PRO A 269 -17.38 -48.54 -11.20
N VAL A 270 -16.46 -49.50 -11.12
CA VAL A 270 -15.02 -49.24 -10.95
C VAL A 270 -14.26 -49.93 -12.09
N PRO A 271 -13.57 -49.18 -12.97
CA PRO A 271 -13.48 -47.71 -13.05
C PRO A 271 -14.73 -47.05 -13.66
N GLY A 272 -14.85 -45.72 -13.50
CA GLY A 272 -15.88 -44.91 -14.18
C GLY A 272 -17.00 -44.36 -13.29
N GLY A 273 -17.01 -44.75 -12.01
CA GLY A 273 -17.88 -44.22 -10.96
C GLY A 273 -17.29 -43.00 -10.27
N VAL A 274 -16.74 -43.17 -9.07
CA VAL A 274 -16.36 -42.05 -8.18
C VAL A 274 -15.14 -41.25 -8.68
N GLY A 275 -14.12 -41.89 -9.26
CA GLY A 275 -12.88 -41.21 -9.67
C GLY A 275 -13.06 -39.98 -10.59
N PRO A 276 -13.84 -40.07 -11.70
CA PRO A 276 -14.18 -38.90 -12.52
C PRO A 276 -14.90 -37.78 -11.75
N MET A 277 -15.70 -38.13 -10.75
CA MET A 277 -16.39 -37.15 -9.90
C MET A 277 -15.42 -36.43 -8.97
N THR A 278 -14.41 -37.11 -8.42
CA THR A 278 -13.36 -36.47 -7.61
C THR A 278 -12.70 -35.32 -8.38
N VAL A 279 -12.33 -35.52 -9.65
CA VAL A 279 -11.75 -34.46 -10.48
C VAL A 279 -12.75 -33.34 -10.75
N ALA A 280 -14.02 -33.65 -11.01
CA ALA A 280 -15.04 -32.63 -11.23
C ALA A 280 -15.33 -31.78 -9.98
N MET A 281 -15.36 -32.40 -8.79
CA MET A 281 -15.55 -31.70 -7.52
C MET A 281 -14.35 -30.82 -7.16
N LEU A 282 -13.12 -31.23 -7.50
CA LEU A 282 -11.93 -30.37 -7.37
C LEU A 282 -12.08 -29.09 -8.22
N MET A 283 -12.56 -29.23 -9.46
CA MET A 283 -12.83 -28.07 -10.31
C MET A 283 -13.96 -27.22 -9.74
N GLN A 284 -15.03 -27.84 -9.20
CA GLN A 284 -16.13 -27.13 -8.55
C GLN A 284 -15.63 -26.31 -7.35
N ASN A 285 -14.82 -26.89 -6.47
CA ASN A 285 -14.23 -26.19 -5.33
C ASN A 285 -13.30 -25.06 -5.79
N THR A 286 -12.55 -25.26 -6.87
CA THR A 286 -11.72 -24.19 -7.48
C THR A 286 -12.56 -23.02 -8.00
N VAL A 287 -13.64 -23.31 -8.71
CA VAL A 287 -14.58 -22.28 -9.21
C VAL A 287 -15.29 -21.59 -8.05
N LEU A 288 -15.67 -22.33 -7.00
CA LEU A 288 -16.27 -21.78 -5.79
C LEU A 288 -15.30 -20.84 -5.06
N SER A 289 -14.04 -21.25 -4.86
CA SER A 289 -13.03 -20.39 -4.26
C SER A 289 -12.78 -19.14 -5.11
N ALA A 290 -12.74 -19.27 -6.44
CA ALA A 290 -12.65 -18.13 -7.34
C ALA A 290 -13.85 -17.17 -7.23
N LYS A 291 -15.07 -17.69 -7.02
CA LYS A 291 -16.27 -16.87 -6.73
C LYS A 291 -16.14 -16.12 -5.41
N HIS A 292 -15.78 -16.82 -4.34
CA HIS A 292 -15.57 -16.20 -3.02
C HIS A 292 -14.50 -15.13 -3.09
N PHE A 293 -13.41 -15.40 -3.83
CA PHE A 293 -12.37 -14.42 -4.11
C PHE A 293 -12.96 -13.19 -4.80
N LEU A 294 -13.65 -13.34 -5.94
CA LEU A 294 -14.26 -12.21 -6.64
C LEU A 294 -15.24 -11.41 -5.77
N GLN A 295 -16.09 -12.09 -5.00
CA GLN A 295 -17.03 -11.44 -4.07
C GLN A 295 -16.31 -10.63 -2.99
N ALA A 296 -15.22 -11.16 -2.43
CA ALA A 296 -14.38 -10.43 -1.49
C ALA A 296 -13.63 -9.24 -2.14
N GLN A 297 -13.55 -9.20 -3.47
CA GLN A 297 -12.86 -8.16 -4.25
C GLN A 297 -13.82 -7.15 -4.88
N GLU A 298 -15.13 -7.40 -4.84
CA GLU A 298 -16.09 -6.51 -5.48
C GLU A 298 -15.91 -5.10 -4.90
N PRO A 299 -15.67 -4.08 -5.75
CA PRO A 299 -15.54 -2.71 -5.30
C PRO A 299 -16.79 -2.31 -4.52
N GLY A 300 -16.62 -2.09 -3.22
CA GLY A 300 -17.76 -1.99 -2.32
C GLY A 300 -17.36 -1.52 -0.94
N LYS A 301 -18.35 -1.47 -0.06
CA LYS A 301 -18.19 -1.01 1.33
C LYS A 301 -17.30 -2.00 2.10
N TRP A 302 -16.18 -1.52 2.60
CA TRP A 302 -15.31 -2.30 3.47
C TRP A 302 -16.04 -2.70 4.74
N ASN A 303 -15.76 -3.91 5.23
CA ASN A 303 -16.25 -4.39 6.51
C ASN A 303 -15.17 -4.24 7.59
N ILE A 304 -14.78 -3.00 7.86
CA ILE A 304 -13.80 -2.69 8.92
C ILE A 304 -14.46 -2.87 10.28
N ASN A 305 -13.83 -3.66 11.14
CA ASN A 305 -14.19 -3.70 12.56
C ASN A 305 -13.60 -2.48 13.29
N TYR A 306 -14.31 -1.36 13.27
CA TYR A 306 -13.83 -0.10 13.88
C TYR A 306 -13.69 -0.20 15.40
N THR A 307 -12.62 0.39 15.93
CA THR A 307 -12.35 0.45 17.37
C THR A 307 -13.26 1.50 18.02
N LYS A 308 -13.90 1.16 19.14
CA LYS A 308 -14.69 2.12 19.92
C LYS A 308 -13.78 2.91 20.87
N LEU A 309 -13.92 4.23 20.87
CA LEU A 309 -13.18 5.09 21.79
C LEU A 309 -13.80 5.10 23.19
N SER A 310 -12.93 5.10 24.21
CA SER A 310 -13.30 5.40 25.59
C SER A 310 -12.88 6.83 25.92
N LEU A 311 -13.81 7.77 25.77
CA LEU A 311 -13.54 9.20 25.99
C LEU A 311 -13.39 9.50 27.49
N GLN A 312 -12.40 10.32 27.84
CA GLN A 312 -12.16 10.81 29.19
C GLN A 312 -12.23 12.34 29.22
N ARG A 313 -12.65 12.88 30.37
CA ARG A 313 -12.77 14.31 30.64
C ARG A 313 -12.19 14.63 32.02
N PRO A 314 -11.24 15.58 32.15
CA PRO A 314 -10.58 16.33 31.08
C PRO A 314 -9.84 15.41 30.09
N VAL A 315 -9.65 15.86 28.84
CA VAL A 315 -8.97 15.09 27.80
C VAL A 315 -7.53 14.82 28.25
N PRO A 316 -7.06 13.56 28.28
CA PRO A 316 -5.68 13.22 28.67
C PRO A 316 -4.63 13.77 27.69
N SER A 317 -3.35 13.62 28.02
CA SER A 317 -2.27 13.92 27.06
C SER A 317 -2.34 13.01 25.83
N ASP A 318 -1.85 13.49 24.70
CA ASP A 318 -1.90 12.77 23.42
C ASP A 318 -1.27 11.38 23.51
N VAL A 319 -0.11 11.26 24.17
CA VAL A 319 0.57 9.97 24.40
C VAL A 319 -0.24 9.03 25.29
N ALA A 320 -0.91 9.55 26.32
CA ALA A 320 -1.74 8.73 27.21
C ALA A 320 -2.94 8.16 26.45
N ILE A 321 -3.55 8.95 25.56
CA ILE A 321 -4.63 8.49 24.67
C ILE A 321 -4.10 7.41 23.72
N SER A 322 -2.97 7.65 23.04
CA SER A 322 -2.35 6.67 22.14
C SER A 322 -2.08 5.34 22.83
N ARG A 323 -1.52 5.35 24.05
CA ARG A 323 -1.22 4.13 24.83
C ARG A 323 -2.44 3.42 25.39
N SER A 324 -3.53 4.15 25.64
CA SER A 324 -4.78 3.55 26.12
C SER A 324 -5.48 2.70 25.06
N CYS A 325 -5.10 2.84 23.79
CA CYS A 325 -5.67 2.08 22.69
C CYS A 325 -4.73 0.93 22.28
N VAL A 326 -5.27 -0.29 22.20
CA VAL A 326 -4.56 -1.42 21.60
C VAL A 326 -4.80 -1.38 20.09
N PRO A 327 -3.77 -1.12 19.26
CA PRO A 327 -3.95 -1.07 17.81
C PRO A 327 -4.37 -2.43 17.28
N LYS A 328 -5.26 -2.44 16.28
CA LYS A 328 -5.58 -3.67 15.54
C LYS A 328 -4.30 -4.19 14.88
N PRO A 329 -4.05 -5.51 14.83
CA PRO A 329 -2.98 -6.05 13.99
C PRO A 329 -3.11 -5.50 12.57
N ILE A 330 -2.03 -4.92 12.05
CA ILE A 330 -2.07 -4.19 10.78
C ILE A 330 -2.41 -5.10 9.60
N GLU A 331 -2.07 -6.39 9.70
CA GLU A 331 -2.47 -7.43 8.74
C GLU A 331 -3.99 -7.60 8.66
N CYS A 332 -4.71 -7.45 9.78
CA CYS A 332 -6.17 -7.53 9.80
C CYS A 332 -6.76 -6.30 9.12
N LEU A 333 -6.25 -5.10 9.43
CA LEU A 333 -6.69 -3.88 8.76
C LEU A 333 -6.42 -3.96 7.26
N ALA A 334 -5.24 -4.42 6.85
CA ALA A 334 -4.88 -4.57 5.44
C ALA A 334 -5.86 -5.48 4.70
N LYS A 335 -6.25 -6.62 5.30
CA LYS A 335 -7.27 -7.51 4.75
C LYS A 335 -8.65 -6.84 4.65
N GLU A 336 -9.07 -6.13 5.70
CA GLU A 336 -10.37 -5.44 5.73
C GLU A 336 -10.51 -4.34 4.66
N ILE A 337 -9.40 -3.74 4.22
CA ILE A 337 -9.35 -2.72 3.15
C ILE A 337 -9.06 -3.30 1.76
N GLY A 338 -9.00 -4.63 1.62
CA GLY A 338 -8.83 -5.31 0.34
C GLY A 338 -7.39 -5.39 -0.18
N LEU A 339 -6.38 -5.27 0.70
CA LEU A 339 -4.99 -5.61 0.38
C LEU A 339 -4.73 -7.11 0.55
N PHE A 340 -3.92 -7.68 -0.34
CA PHE A 340 -3.53 -9.08 -0.24
C PHE A 340 -2.31 -9.26 0.64
N SER A 341 -2.13 -10.48 1.16
CA SER A 341 -0.96 -10.80 1.99
C SER A 341 0.35 -10.55 1.26
N ASP A 342 0.42 -10.84 -0.05
CA ASP A 342 1.61 -10.64 -0.87
C ASP A 342 1.85 -9.17 -1.26
N GLU A 343 0.89 -8.29 -0.98
CA GLU A 343 0.98 -6.83 -1.19
C GLU A 343 1.44 -6.07 0.05
N VAL A 344 1.64 -6.77 1.18
CA VAL A 344 1.88 -6.16 2.49
C VAL A 344 3.16 -6.73 3.10
N GLU A 345 4.12 -5.85 3.39
CA GLU A 345 5.36 -6.20 4.09
C GLU A 345 5.26 -5.71 5.55
N LEU A 346 5.12 -6.62 6.50
CA LEU A 346 4.91 -6.27 7.91
C LEU A 346 6.17 -5.68 8.57
N TYR A 347 6.00 -4.61 9.36
CA TYR A 347 7.04 -4.01 10.21
C TYR A 347 6.58 -4.06 11.66
N GLY A 348 6.68 -5.24 12.27
CA GLY A 348 6.02 -5.53 13.55
C GLY A 348 4.52 -5.75 13.34
N ARG A 349 3.71 -5.49 14.38
CA ARG A 349 2.26 -5.78 14.37
C ARG A 349 1.38 -4.58 14.02
N THR A 350 1.93 -3.37 14.02
CA THR A 350 1.19 -2.09 14.03
C THR A 350 1.34 -1.30 12.74
N LYS A 351 2.29 -1.66 11.88
CA LYS A 351 2.62 -0.95 10.64
C LYS A 351 3.14 -1.91 9.56
N ALA A 352 2.93 -1.55 8.30
CA ALA A 352 3.37 -2.35 7.16
C ALA A 352 3.71 -1.46 5.95
N LYS A 353 4.57 -1.91 5.04
CA LYS A 353 4.75 -1.30 3.71
C LYS A 353 3.79 -1.93 2.70
N VAL A 354 3.22 -1.12 1.81
CA VAL A 354 2.34 -1.60 0.74
C VAL A 354 3.06 -1.60 -0.61
N GLN A 355 3.05 -2.76 -1.26
CA GLN A 355 3.74 -2.98 -2.53
C GLN A 355 3.13 -2.18 -3.68
N LEU A 356 3.98 -1.71 -4.60
CA LEU A 356 3.50 -0.95 -5.76
C LEU A 356 2.63 -1.77 -6.72
N LYS A 357 2.80 -3.10 -6.77
CA LYS A 357 1.95 -3.99 -7.60
C LYS A 357 0.45 -3.89 -7.29
N THR A 358 0.10 -3.37 -6.11
CA THR A 358 -1.27 -3.04 -5.73
C THR A 358 -1.90 -2.06 -6.73
N ILE A 359 -1.15 -1.06 -7.21
CA ILE A 359 -1.66 -0.09 -8.19
C ILE A 359 -1.94 -0.74 -9.55
N ASP A 360 -1.09 -1.69 -9.97
CA ASP A 360 -1.22 -2.40 -11.24
C ASP A 360 -2.47 -3.28 -11.23
N ARG A 361 -2.70 -3.98 -10.11
CA ARG A 361 -3.91 -4.77 -9.89
C ARG A 361 -5.17 -3.91 -9.95
N LEU A 362 -5.16 -2.75 -9.28
CA LEU A 362 -6.31 -1.88 -9.15
C LEU A 362 -6.46 -0.88 -10.31
N GLN A 363 -5.66 -0.99 -11.37
CA GLN A 363 -5.63 0.00 -12.45
C GLN A 363 -7.01 0.26 -13.08
N ALA A 364 -7.83 -0.80 -13.21
CA ALA A 364 -9.17 -0.73 -13.78
C ALA A 364 -10.24 -0.16 -12.81
N GLN A 365 -9.96 -0.10 -11.50
CA GLN A 365 -10.90 0.43 -10.51
C GLN A 365 -10.95 1.96 -10.62
N PRO A 366 -12.14 2.59 -10.67
CA PRO A 366 -12.25 4.04 -10.63
C PRO A 366 -11.71 4.62 -9.32
N ASP A 367 -11.08 5.79 -9.40
CA ASP A 367 -10.61 6.52 -8.22
C ASP A 367 -11.79 7.00 -7.37
N GLY A 368 -11.60 7.04 -6.06
CA GLY A 368 -12.52 7.70 -5.13
C GLY A 368 -12.46 9.23 -5.14
N LYS A 369 -13.15 9.82 -4.18
CA LYS A 369 -13.18 11.26 -3.95
C LYS A 369 -11.91 11.71 -3.23
N TYR A 370 -11.30 12.77 -3.71
CA TYR A 370 -10.00 13.26 -3.22
C TYR A 370 -10.17 14.59 -2.48
N VAL A 371 -9.90 14.59 -1.18
CA VAL A 371 -10.12 15.74 -0.29
C VAL A 371 -8.78 16.23 0.23
N VAL A 372 -8.50 17.53 0.11
CA VAL A 372 -7.30 18.15 0.67
C VAL A 372 -7.66 19.02 1.86
N VAL A 373 -7.03 18.74 3.00
CA VAL A 373 -7.10 19.56 4.22
C VAL A 373 -5.96 20.58 4.19
N THR A 374 -6.31 21.83 4.39
CA THR A 374 -5.38 22.94 4.55
C THR A 374 -5.87 23.85 5.68
N GLY A 375 -5.29 25.03 5.86
CA GLY A 375 -5.73 25.94 6.90
C GLY A 375 -5.51 27.39 6.52
N ILE A 376 -5.94 28.26 7.42
CA ILE A 376 -5.55 29.67 7.42
C ILE A 376 -4.03 29.83 7.55
N THR A 377 -3.53 31.05 7.40
CA THR A 377 -2.11 31.33 7.61
C THR A 377 -1.71 30.90 9.03
N PRO A 378 -0.69 30.04 9.20
CA PRO A 378 -0.30 29.55 10.52
C PRO A 378 -0.01 30.63 11.55
N THR A 379 -0.41 30.36 12.80
CA THR A 379 -0.08 31.16 13.98
C THR A 379 0.57 30.29 15.06
N PRO A 380 1.32 30.86 16.02
CA PRO A 380 1.86 30.09 17.16
C PRO A 380 0.79 29.42 18.04
N LEU A 381 -0.49 29.81 17.91
CA LEU A 381 -1.62 29.26 18.66
C LEU A 381 -2.09 27.91 18.11
N GLY A 382 -1.74 27.58 16.86
CA GLY A 382 -2.06 26.32 16.19
C GLY A 382 -3.50 26.23 15.68
N GLU A 383 -3.66 25.59 14.51
CA GLU A 383 -4.98 25.43 13.88
C GLU A 383 -5.54 24.00 14.02
N GLY A 384 -4.69 22.98 14.21
CA GLY A 384 -5.12 21.58 14.28
C GLY A 384 -5.44 20.95 12.91
N LYS A 385 -4.66 21.26 11.87
CA LYS A 385 -4.85 20.70 10.51
C LYS A 385 -4.85 19.17 10.48
N SER A 386 -3.75 18.55 10.93
CA SER A 386 -3.64 17.09 10.95
C SER A 386 -4.67 16.43 11.87
N THR A 387 -5.03 17.09 12.98
CA THR A 387 -6.14 16.65 13.85
C THR A 387 -7.46 16.58 13.08
N THR A 388 -7.70 17.56 12.20
CA THR A 388 -8.89 17.59 11.32
C THR A 388 -8.83 16.55 10.23
N THR A 389 -7.66 16.32 9.62
CA THR A 389 -7.45 15.23 8.65
C THR A 389 -7.87 13.88 9.23
N ILE A 390 -7.40 13.58 10.44
CA ILE A 390 -7.69 12.30 11.11
C ILE A 390 -9.14 12.26 11.61
N GLY A 391 -9.64 13.33 12.24
CA GLY A 391 -11.02 13.41 12.70
C GLY A 391 -12.04 13.25 11.58
N LEU A 392 -11.77 13.85 10.42
CA LEU A 392 -12.60 13.72 9.21
C LEU A 392 -12.59 12.28 8.67
N VAL A 393 -11.43 11.63 8.61
CA VAL A 393 -11.37 10.24 8.13
C VAL A 393 -12.09 9.28 9.07
N GLN A 394 -11.97 9.52 10.38
CA GLN A 394 -12.69 8.80 11.43
C GLN A 394 -14.20 9.00 11.28
N ALA A 395 -14.67 10.24 11.10
CA ALA A 395 -16.07 10.55 10.86
C ALA A 395 -16.63 9.85 9.61
N LEU A 396 -15.93 9.95 8.47
CA LEU A 396 -16.34 9.30 7.22
C LEU A 396 -16.40 7.77 7.36
N GLY A 397 -15.39 7.16 7.97
CA GLY A 397 -15.31 5.71 8.09
C GLY A 397 -16.08 5.13 9.27
N ALA A 398 -15.67 5.46 10.50
CA ALA A 398 -16.21 4.83 11.71
C ALA A 398 -17.66 5.24 12.00
N HIS A 399 -18.08 6.45 11.60
CA HIS A 399 -19.40 7.00 11.93
C HIS A 399 -20.38 7.00 10.73
N LEU A 400 -19.95 7.43 9.54
CA LEU A 400 -20.78 7.40 8.33
C LEU A 400 -20.70 6.07 7.55
N LYS A 401 -19.76 5.17 7.92
CA LYS A 401 -19.58 3.86 7.30
C LYS A 401 -19.32 3.94 5.79
N LEU A 402 -18.54 4.93 5.38
CA LEU A 402 -18.00 5.08 4.02
C LEU A 402 -16.55 4.58 3.99
N ASN A 403 -16.08 4.10 2.84
CA ASN A 403 -14.66 3.80 2.69
C ASN A 403 -13.87 5.11 2.81
N ALA A 404 -12.99 5.21 3.79
CA ALA A 404 -12.24 6.43 4.06
C ALA A 404 -10.80 6.09 4.42
N PHE A 405 -9.85 6.79 3.80
CA PHE A 405 -8.41 6.57 3.95
C PHE A 405 -7.71 7.91 4.14
N ALA A 406 -6.79 8.01 5.10
CA ALA A 406 -6.00 9.23 5.28
C ALA A 406 -4.60 9.08 4.69
N ALA A 407 -4.07 10.15 4.10
CA ALA A 407 -2.69 10.20 3.63
C ALA A 407 -1.97 11.40 4.26
N VAL A 408 -0.97 11.12 5.10
CA VAL A 408 -0.23 12.12 5.87
C VAL A 408 1.27 12.00 5.66
N ARG A 409 1.98 13.05 6.02
CA ARG A 409 3.44 13.12 5.91
C ARG A 409 4.11 12.40 7.07
N GLN A 410 5.25 11.80 6.79
CA GLN A 410 6.17 11.35 7.83
C GLN A 410 6.88 12.57 8.46
N PRO A 411 6.91 12.69 9.79
CA PRO A 411 7.64 13.76 10.47
C PRO A 411 9.15 13.49 10.42
N SER A 412 9.94 14.57 10.46
CA SER A 412 11.39 14.46 10.71
C SER A 412 11.65 14.08 12.15
N GLN A 413 12.69 13.29 12.39
CA GLN A 413 13.14 12.90 13.72
C GLN A 413 13.86 14.05 14.45
N GLY A 414 14.51 14.97 13.72
CA GLY A 414 15.28 16.07 14.31
C GLY A 414 14.47 16.93 15.31
N PRO A 415 13.28 17.44 14.93
CA PRO A 415 12.41 18.20 15.83
C PRO A 415 11.97 17.46 17.10
N THR A 416 11.79 16.13 17.05
CA THR A 416 11.35 15.31 18.17
C THR A 416 12.25 15.48 19.40
N PHE A 417 13.57 15.58 19.19
CA PHE A 417 14.55 15.80 20.26
C PHE A 417 14.81 17.28 20.58
N GLY A 418 14.19 18.21 19.83
CA GLY A 418 14.36 19.65 19.97
C GLY A 418 13.29 20.31 20.84
N ILE A 419 12.09 20.53 20.28
CA ILE A 419 11.01 21.37 20.86
C ILE A 419 9.76 20.50 21.25
N LYS A 420 9.92 19.17 21.23
CA LYS A 420 8.94 18.07 21.38
C LYS A 420 8.42 17.57 20.03
N GLY A 421 8.27 16.24 19.93
CA GLY A 421 7.62 15.59 18.79
C GLY A 421 6.12 15.88 18.78
N GLY A 422 5.53 15.99 17.58
CA GLY A 422 4.10 16.23 17.42
C GLY A 422 3.33 14.92 17.21
N ALA A 423 2.06 14.85 17.64
CA ALA A 423 1.16 13.80 17.17
C ALA A 423 0.92 13.97 15.66
N ALA A 424 0.73 12.88 14.92
CA ALA A 424 -0.01 12.94 13.66
C ALA A 424 -1.49 13.11 13.99
N GLY A 425 -1.87 14.34 14.35
CA GLY A 425 -3.17 14.67 14.89
C GLY A 425 -3.09 15.29 16.29
N GLY A 426 -4.11 15.07 17.10
CA GLY A 426 -4.13 15.42 18.54
C GLY A 426 -5.41 14.95 19.22
N GLY A 427 -5.36 14.78 20.54
CA GLY A 427 -6.51 14.31 21.33
C GLY A 427 -7.01 12.94 20.87
N TYR A 428 -8.30 12.80 20.63
CA TYR A 428 -8.91 11.54 20.14
C TYR A 428 -8.87 11.37 18.61
N SER A 429 -8.19 12.28 17.90
CA SER A 429 -8.01 12.24 16.45
C SER A 429 -6.52 12.16 16.09
N GLN A 430 -5.96 10.95 16.19
CA GLN A 430 -4.52 10.69 16.00
C GLN A 430 -4.25 9.39 15.22
N VAL A 431 -3.08 9.34 14.59
CA VAL A 431 -2.46 8.11 14.08
C VAL A 431 -1.72 7.40 15.21
N ILE A 432 -1.86 6.08 15.32
CA ILE A 432 -1.25 5.26 16.37
C ILE A 432 -0.45 4.08 15.79
N PRO A 433 0.60 3.61 16.48
CA PRO A 433 1.19 4.17 17.71
C PRO A 433 2.03 5.44 17.46
N MET A 434 1.93 6.40 18.37
CA MET A 434 2.56 7.72 18.21
C MET A 434 4.10 7.70 18.36
N GLU A 435 4.67 6.82 19.20
CA GLU A 435 6.13 6.68 19.31
C GLU A 435 6.73 6.19 17.98
N GLU A 436 6.14 5.15 17.40
CA GLU A 436 6.61 4.57 16.14
C GLU A 436 6.51 5.56 14.97
N PHE A 437 5.47 6.40 14.99
CA PHE A 437 5.25 7.46 14.00
C PHE A 437 6.35 8.55 14.01
N ASN A 438 6.87 8.91 15.19
CA ASN A 438 7.77 10.06 15.37
C ASN A 438 9.27 9.72 15.39
N LEU A 439 9.62 8.43 15.42
CA LEU A 439 11.00 7.96 15.44
C LEU A 439 11.41 7.44 14.06
N HIS A 440 11.78 6.16 13.97
CA HIS A 440 12.36 5.60 12.75
C HIS A 440 11.32 5.15 11.72
N LEU A 441 10.06 4.97 12.14
CA LEU A 441 8.98 4.38 11.35
C LEU A 441 9.43 3.07 10.67
N THR A 442 9.69 3.12 9.37
CA THR A 442 10.14 1.99 8.53
C THR A 442 11.49 2.22 7.85
N GLY A 443 12.20 3.31 8.20
CA GLY A 443 13.55 3.63 7.71
C GLY A 443 13.61 4.51 6.45
N ASP A 444 12.50 5.06 5.98
CA ASP A 444 12.45 5.84 4.72
C ASP A 444 13.39 7.05 4.74
N ILE A 445 13.40 7.83 5.82
CA ILE A 445 14.29 8.98 5.99
C ILE A 445 15.77 8.54 6.06
N HIS A 446 16.06 7.36 6.62
CA HIS A 446 17.42 6.82 6.65
C HIS A 446 17.91 6.46 5.24
N ALA A 447 17.05 5.83 4.43
CA ALA A 447 17.34 5.54 3.03
C ALA A 447 17.62 6.82 2.23
N ILE A 448 16.84 7.88 2.43
CA ILE A 448 17.06 9.21 1.82
C ILE A 448 18.40 9.79 2.27
N THR A 449 18.71 9.72 3.57
CA THR A 449 19.98 10.22 4.11
C THR A 449 21.17 9.54 3.44
N ALA A 450 21.14 8.21 3.37
CA ALA A 450 22.18 7.41 2.72
C ALA A 450 22.31 7.73 1.22
N ALA A 451 21.19 7.78 0.49
CA ALA A 451 21.17 8.10 -0.93
C ALA A 451 21.71 9.51 -1.22
N ASN A 452 21.26 10.52 -0.46
CA ASN A 452 21.71 11.90 -0.64
C ASN A 452 23.21 12.05 -0.36
N ASN A 453 23.70 11.42 0.70
CA ASN A 453 25.11 11.50 1.08
C ASN A 453 26.01 10.68 0.13
N LEU A 454 25.48 9.63 -0.52
CA LEU A 454 26.18 8.94 -1.60
C LEU A 454 26.39 9.86 -2.81
N VAL A 455 25.38 10.67 -3.20
CA VAL A 455 25.56 11.68 -4.26
C VAL A 455 26.64 12.69 -3.87
N ALA A 456 26.60 13.21 -2.65
CA ALA A 456 27.62 14.14 -2.17
C ALA A 456 29.04 13.54 -2.20
N ALA A 457 29.18 12.27 -1.78
CA ALA A 457 30.45 11.56 -1.84
C ALA A 457 30.92 11.34 -3.30
N ALA A 458 30.01 11.03 -4.21
CA ALA A 458 30.33 10.83 -5.62
C ALA A 458 30.78 12.13 -6.31
N ILE A 459 30.18 13.27 -5.97
CA ILE A 459 30.64 14.59 -6.45
C ILE A 459 32.09 14.83 -6.05
N ASP A 460 32.39 14.66 -4.75
CA ASP A 460 33.73 14.94 -4.22
C ASP A 460 34.78 13.98 -4.79
N ALA A 461 34.46 12.68 -4.87
CA ALA A 461 35.32 11.68 -5.50
C ALA A 461 35.57 11.99 -6.98
N ARG A 462 34.54 12.44 -7.71
CA ARG A 462 34.67 12.79 -9.12
C ARG A 462 35.56 14.01 -9.33
N ILE A 463 35.38 15.06 -8.54
CA ILE A 463 36.23 16.27 -8.59
C ILE A 463 37.69 15.90 -8.30
N PHE A 464 37.93 15.13 -7.24
CA PHE A 464 39.29 14.71 -6.86
C PHE A 464 39.97 13.89 -7.96
N HIS A 465 39.30 12.89 -8.51
CA HIS A 465 39.89 12.04 -9.55
C HIS A 465 40.04 12.75 -10.89
N GLU A 466 39.17 13.70 -11.21
CA GLU A 466 39.41 14.59 -12.35
C GLU A 466 40.66 15.46 -12.11
N ALA A 467 40.79 16.11 -10.96
CA ALA A 467 41.92 17.01 -10.74
C ALA A 467 43.29 16.30 -10.67
N THR A 468 43.33 15.00 -10.39
CA THR A 468 44.58 14.26 -10.10
C THR A 468 45.05 13.31 -11.19
N GLN A 469 44.27 13.11 -12.27
CA GLN A 469 44.56 12.10 -13.29
C GLN A 469 44.55 12.69 -14.70
N SER A 470 45.33 12.11 -15.62
CA SER A 470 45.20 12.39 -17.05
C SER A 470 43.94 11.74 -17.63
N ASP A 471 43.44 12.27 -18.75
CA ASP A 471 42.18 11.81 -19.37
C ASP A 471 42.21 10.31 -19.68
N LYS A 472 43.32 9.84 -20.25
CA LYS A 472 43.52 8.41 -20.56
C LYS A 472 43.53 7.54 -19.30
N ALA A 473 44.17 8.01 -18.22
CA ALA A 473 44.23 7.26 -16.97
C ALA A 473 42.86 7.21 -16.27
N LEU A 474 42.12 8.32 -16.30
CA LEU A 474 40.76 8.41 -15.76
C LEU A 474 39.79 7.51 -16.55
N PHE A 475 39.80 7.60 -17.88
CA PHE A 475 39.02 6.72 -18.76
C PHE A 475 39.29 5.24 -18.48
N ASN A 476 40.57 4.88 -18.36
CA ASN A 476 40.96 3.50 -18.11
C ASN A 476 40.42 2.95 -16.78
N ARG A 477 40.21 3.81 -15.77
CA ARG A 477 39.60 3.45 -14.48
C ARG A 477 38.08 3.47 -14.51
N LEU A 478 37.48 4.40 -15.26
CA LEU A 478 36.03 4.46 -15.46
C LEU A 478 35.50 3.26 -16.26
N VAL A 479 36.30 2.73 -17.19
CA VAL A 479 35.91 1.62 -18.08
C VAL A 479 36.96 0.51 -17.98
N PRO A 480 37.13 -0.17 -16.83
CA PRO A 480 38.24 -1.08 -16.59
C PRO A 480 38.29 -2.26 -17.59
N LEU A 481 39.47 -2.82 -17.75
CA LEU A 481 39.68 -4.02 -18.57
C LEU A 481 39.33 -5.26 -17.71
N ASN A 482 38.23 -5.93 -18.03
CA ASN A 482 37.80 -7.15 -17.35
C ASN A 482 37.83 -8.32 -18.34
N GLU A 483 38.52 -9.41 -17.99
CA GLU A 483 38.67 -10.59 -18.86
C GLU A 483 39.16 -10.24 -20.29
N GLY A 484 40.03 -9.24 -20.41
CA GLY A 484 40.58 -8.79 -21.68
C GLY A 484 39.67 -7.87 -22.51
N GLN A 485 38.48 -7.50 -22.03
CA GLN A 485 37.55 -6.63 -22.74
C GLN A 485 37.13 -5.42 -21.90
N ARG A 486 37.05 -4.24 -22.51
CA ARG A 486 36.41 -3.06 -21.93
C ARG A 486 34.95 -3.04 -22.37
N LYS A 487 34.03 -2.79 -21.43
CA LYS A 487 32.60 -2.63 -21.72
C LYS A 487 32.06 -1.43 -20.96
N PHE A 488 31.28 -0.59 -21.65
CA PHE A 488 30.53 0.46 -20.98
C PHE A 488 29.39 -0.15 -20.16
N ALA A 489 29.21 0.34 -18.94
CA ALA A 489 28.01 0.08 -18.16
C ALA A 489 26.81 0.82 -18.78
N PRO A 490 25.55 0.39 -18.52
CA PRO A 490 24.37 1.07 -19.07
C PRO A 490 24.32 2.58 -18.81
N VAL A 491 24.72 3.02 -17.60
CA VAL A 491 24.78 4.46 -17.26
C VAL A 491 25.82 5.24 -18.07
N GLN A 492 26.89 4.58 -18.50
CA GLN A 492 27.93 5.18 -19.34
C GLN A 492 27.45 5.29 -20.79
N ILE A 493 26.62 4.34 -21.26
CA ILE A 493 25.96 4.45 -22.57
C ILE A 493 25.05 5.68 -22.59
N ASN A 494 24.23 5.89 -21.57
CA ASN A 494 23.37 7.08 -21.45
C ASN A 494 24.18 8.39 -21.52
N ARG A 495 25.37 8.41 -20.92
CA ARG A 495 26.29 9.56 -21.02
C ARG A 495 26.82 9.76 -22.45
N LEU A 496 27.19 8.70 -23.15
CA LEU A 496 27.62 8.79 -24.56
C LEU A 496 26.50 9.36 -25.44
N GLU A 497 25.26 8.91 -25.23
CA GLU A 497 24.08 9.44 -25.91
C GLU A 497 23.88 10.93 -25.64
N LYS A 498 23.98 11.37 -24.37
CA LYS A 498 23.93 12.80 -24.00
C LYS A 498 25.01 13.63 -24.69
N LEU A 499 26.19 13.04 -24.92
CA LEU A 499 27.30 13.69 -25.62
C LEU A 499 27.20 13.60 -27.15
N GLY A 500 26.20 12.89 -27.69
CA GLY A 500 26.06 12.66 -29.13
C GLY A 500 27.07 11.66 -29.71
N ILE A 501 27.68 10.82 -28.87
CA ILE A 501 28.67 9.81 -29.27
C ILE A 501 27.94 8.47 -29.48
N LYS A 502 27.90 7.97 -30.73
CA LYS A 502 27.18 6.73 -31.08
C LYS A 502 27.99 5.44 -30.88
N LYS A 503 29.30 5.56 -30.62
CA LYS A 503 30.21 4.42 -30.49
C LYS A 503 30.00 3.74 -29.14
N THR A 504 29.74 2.43 -29.15
CA THR A 504 29.52 1.62 -27.93
C THR A 504 30.69 0.70 -27.60
N ASP A 505 31.71 0.64 -28.45
CA ASP A 505 32.97 -0.05 -28.16
C ASP A 505 33.98 0.97 -27.59
N PRO A 506 34.40 0.82 -26.31
CA PRO A 506 35.35 1.73 -25.67
C PRO A 506 36.68 1.88 -26.42
N SER A 507 37.11 0.88 -27.18
CA SER A 507 38.38 0.90 -27.92
C SER A 507 38.34 1.79 -29.18
N THR A 508 37.15 2.18 -29.63
CA THR A 508 36.94 2.94 -30.87
C THR A 508 36.78 4.45 -30.65
N LEU A 509 36.76 4.90 -29.39
CA LEU A 509 36.68 6.32 -29.06
C LEU A 509 37.98 7.05 -29.44
N THR A 510 37.85 8.23 -30.04
CA THR A 510 38.98 9.15 -30.27
C THR A 510 39.45 9.76 -28.94
N GLU A 511 40.63 10.37 -28.93
CA GLU A 511 41.12 11.07 -27.73
C GLU A 511 40.16 12.19 -27.28
N GLU A 512 39.60 12.94 -28.23
CA GLU A 512 38.59 13.97 -27.95
C GLU A 512 37.31 13.38 -27.34
N GLU A 513 36.80 12.28 -27.88
CA GLU A 513 35.63 11.59 -27.34
C GLU A 513 35.91 11.02 -25.94
N ILE A 514 37.12 10.50 -25.70
CA ILE A 514 37.58 10.04 -24.39
C ILE A 514 37.58 11.20 -23.39
N THR A 515 38.15 12.35 -23.74
CA THR A 515 38.19 13.53 -22.88
C THR A 515 36.77 13.99 -22.53
N ARG A 516 35.88 14.14 -23.52
CA ARG A 516 34.49 14.56 -23.32
C ARG A 516 33.69 13.57 -22.47
N PHE A 517 33.93 12.27 -22.65
CA PHE A 517 33.31 11.23 -21.84
C PHE A 517 33.84 11.24 -20.39
N ALA A 518 35.17 11.26 -20.22
CA ALA A 518 35.82 11.10 -18.92
C ALA A 518 35.68 12.35 -18.03
N ARG A 519 35.57 13.55 -18.61
CA ARG A 519 35.47 14.81 -17.85
C ARG A 519 34.04 15.30 -17.72
N LEU A 520 33.57 15.47 -16.49
CA LEU A 520 32.36 16.27 -16.22
C LEU A 520 32.70 17.75 -16.16
N ASP A 521 33.94 18.08 -15.77
CA ASP A 521 34.44 19.46 -15.66
C ASP A 521 33.52 20.36 -14.82
N MET A 522 33.10 19.84 -13.67
CA MET A 522 32.25 20.55 -12.72
C MET A 522 32.98 21.79 -12.20
N ASP A 523 32.28 22.93 -12.20
CA ASP A 523 32.74 24.12 -11.48
C ASP A 523 32.44 23.97 -9.99
N PRO A 524 33.45 23.92 -9.10
CA PRO A 524 33.24 23.72 -7.66
C PRO A 524 32.36 24.80 -6.99
N GLU A 525 32.36 26.02 -7.52
CA GLU A 525 31.54 27.12 -6.98
C GLU A 525 30.06 26.98 -7.35
N SER A 526 29.75 26.21 -8.39
CA SER A 526 28.40 25.96 -8.87
C SER A 526 27.70 24.77 -8.21
N ILE A 527 28.38 24.05 -7.29
CA ILE A 527 27.82 22.87 -6.63
C ILE A 527 26.62 23.29 -5.77
N THR A 528 25.45 22.81 -6.14
CA THR A 528 24.20 23.05 -5.41
C THR A 528 23.92 21.95 -4.41
N TRP A 529 24.43 20.73 -4.64
CA TRP A 529 24.14 19.56 -3.83
C TRP A 529 24.84 19.58 -2.47
N GLN A 530 24.09 19.32 -1.40
CA GLN A 530 24.56 19.35 -0.02
C GLN A 530 24.44 17.99 0.64
N ARG A 531 25.11 17.82 1.78
CA ARG A 531 24.93 16.63 2.63
C ARG A 531 23.68 16.80 3.48
N VAL A 532 23.20 15.72 4.06
CA VAL A 532 22.04 15.77 4.96
C VAL A 532 22.20 14.91 6.20
N LEU A 533 21.51 15.31 7.26
CA LEU A 533 21.39 14.61 8.54
C LEU A 533 20.01 14.91 9.14
N ASP A 534 19.28 13.90 9.61
CA ASP A 534 17.97 14.11 10.24
C ASP A 534 18.09 14.45 11.73
N THR A 535 18.87 15.48 12.04
CA THR A 535 19.12 15.96 13.41
C THR A 535 19.26 17.48 13.37
N ASN A 536 18.79 18.15 14.43
CA ASN A 536 18.88 19.60 14.55
C ASN A 536 20.31 20.04 14.93
N ASP A 537 21.21 20.16 13.95
CA ASP A 537 22.59 20.57 14.16
C ASP A 537 22.95 21.87 13.42
N ARG A 538 22.96 22.99 14.15
CA ARG A 538 23.25 24.31 13.57
C ARG A 538 24.71 24.51 13.15
N PHE A 539 25.66 23.75 13.69
CA PHE A 539 27.08 23.93 13.39
C PHE A 539 27.47 23.30 12.05
N LEU A 540 26.61 22.45 11.48
CA LEU A 540 26.79 21.88 10.14
C LEU A 540 26.23 22.77 9.01
N ARG A 541 25.66 23.94 9.31
CA ARG A 541 25.15 24.91 8.32
C ARG A 541 26.22 25.41 7.34
N LYS A 542 27.49 25.38 7.74
CA LYS A 542 28.63 25.73 6.89
C LYS A 542 29.89 25.09 7.45
N ILE A 543 30.54 24.26 6.65
CA ILE A 543 31.74 23.51 7.02
C ILE A 543 32.77 23.55 5.89
N THR A 544 34.00 23.17 6.20
CA THR A 544 35.06 22.91 5.22
C THR A 544 35.38 21.41 5.23
N ILE A 545 35.37 20.77 4.06
CA ILE A 545 35.68 19.33 3.91
C ILE A 545 37.02 19.12 3.21
N GLY A 546 37.53 17.88 3.21
CA GLY A 546 38.77 17.50 2.51
C GLY A 546 40.05 17.93 3.23
N GLN A 547 40.01 18.10 4.55
CA GLN A 547 41.15 18.61 5.33
C GLN A 547 42.20 17.55 5.69
N SER A 548 41.95 16.27 5.42
CA SER A 548 42.91 15.19 5.65
C SER A 548 44.16 15.38 4.77
N PRO A 549 45.36 14.94 5.21
CA PRO A 549 46.58 15.00 4.41
C PRO A 549 46.48 14.30 3.04
N THR A 550 45.63 13.28 2.91
CA THR A 550 45.42 12.53 1.66
C THR A 550 44.65 13.32 0.60
N GLU A 551 43.82 14.28 1.02
CA GLU A 551 43.04 15.17 0.15
C GLU A 551 43.61 16.60 0.15
N LYS A 552 44.83 16.78 0.66
CA LYS A 552 45.48 18.09 0.82
C LYS A 552 45.48 18.88 -0.49
N GLY A 553 45.00 20.12 -0.41
CA GLY A 553 44.86 21.02 -1.56
C GLY A 553 43.51 20.94 -2.28
N PHE A 554 42.65 19.98 -1.93
CA PHE A 554 41.32 19.80 -2.52
C PHE A 554 40.20 20.02 -1.49
N THR A 555 40.27 21.14 -0.77
CA THR A 555 39.22 21.53 0.18
C THR A 555 38.11 22.33 -0.51
N ARG A 556 36.89 22.26 0.03
CA ARG A 556 35.79 23.15 -0.38
C ARG A 556 34.84 23.44 0.78
N THR A 557 34.07 24.51 0.63
CA THR A 557 32.93 24.80 1.51
C THR A 557 31.78 23.84 1.19
N ALA A 558 31.15 23.31 2.22
CA ALA A 558 29.95 22.48 2.14
C ALA A 558 28.98 22.84 3.27
N GLN A 559 27.77 22.28 3.25
CA GLN A 559 26.80 22.39 4.33
C GLN A 559 26.02 21.07 4.48
N PHE A 560 25.32 20.95 5.61
CA PHE A 560 24.28 19.96 5.82
C PHE A 560 22.91 20.62 5.91
N ASP A 561 21.92 19.98 5.28
CA ASP A 561 20.51 20.27 5.46
C ASP A 561 19.86 19.16 6.32
N ILE A 562 18.69 19.43 6.90
CA ILE A 562 17.92 18.34 7.52
C ILE A 562 17.45 17.37 6.42
N THR A 563 17.42 16.06 6.66
CA THR A 563 17.16 15.08 5.59
C THR A 563 15.87 15.32 4.81
N VAL A 564 14.81 15.74 5.50
CA VAL A 564 13.52 16.04 4.86
C VAL A 564 13.53 17.27 3.92
N ALA A 565 14.63 18.04 3.93
CA ALA A 565 14.91 19.12 2.96
C ALA A 565 15.60 18.63 1.67
N SER A 566 16.06 17.37 1.63
CA SER A 566 16.70 16.79 0.44
C SER A 566 15.77 16.82 -0.77
N GLU A 567 16.33 17.07 -1.97
CA GLU A 567 15.59 16.89 -3.22
C GLU A 567 15.09 15.45 -3.38
N ILE A 568 15.81 14.45 -2.86
CA ILE A 568 15.39 13.04 -2.91
C ILE A 568 14.07 12.83 -2.15
N MET A 569 13.84 13.57 -1.05
CA MET A 569 12.54 13.55 -0.34
C MET A 569 11.42 14.11 -1.24
N ALA A 570 11.69 15.19 -1.97
CA ALA A 570 10.72 15.75 -2.91
C ALA A 570 10.47 14.82 -4.12
N VAL A 571 11.50 14.12 -4.61
CA VAL A 571 11.39 13.08 -5.65
C VAL A 571 10.52 11.93 -5.16
N LEU A 572 10.76 11.41 -3.95
CA LEU A 572 9.95 10.36 -3.35
C LEU A 572 8.47 10.78 -3.24
N ALA A 573 8.22 12.02 -2.84
CA ALA A 573 6.86 12.52 -2.72
C ALA A 573 6.15 12.74 -4.07
N LEU A 574 6.88 13.04 -5.15
CA LEU A 574 6.30 13.34 -6.46
C LEU A 574 6.38 12.21 -7.48
N THR A 575 6.93 11.05 -7.11
CA THR A 575 7.03 9.95 -8.06
C THR A 575 5.71 9.21 -8.25
N THR A 576 5.49 8.66 -9.45
CA THR A 576 4.30 7.88 -9.80
C THR A 576 4.57 6.38 -10.00
N SER A 577 5.83 5.96 -10.04
CA SER A 577 6.24 4.56 -10.22
C SER A 577 7.74 4.40 -9.91
N LEU A 578 8.23 3.16 -9.81
CA LEU A 578 9.66 2.91 -9.65
C LEU A 578 10.49 3.44 -10.84
N GLU A 579 9.98 3.29 -12.06
CA GLU A 579 10.64 3.81 -13.27
C GLU A 579 10.68 5.33 -13.27
N ASP A 580 9.56 6.00 -12.93
CA ASP A 580 9.52 7.45 -12.79
C ASP A 580 10.48 7.95 -11.69
N MET A 581 10.59 7.24 -10.56
CA MET A 581 11.53 7.61 -9.50
C MET A 581 12.97 7.54 -10.00
N LYS A 582 13.34 6.46 -10.72
CA LYS A 582 14.66 6.31 -11.32
C LYS A 582 14.96 7.45 -12.30
N GLN A 583 14.01 7.79 -13.18
CA GLN A 583 14.17 8.90 -14.14
C GLN A 583 14.31 10.26 -13.44
N ARG A 584 13.57 10.49 -12.36
CA ARG A 584 13.68 11.71 -11.55
C ARG A 584 15.01 11.79 -10.83
N LEU A 585 15.45 10.69 -10.22
CA LEU A 585 16.77 10.59 -9.58
C LEU A 585 17.87 10.90 -10.60
N ALA A 586 17.82 10.33 -11.81
CA ALA A 586 18.77 10.56 -12.91
C ALA A 586 18.87 12.04 -13.34
N LYS A 587 17.76 12.78 -13.30
CA LYS A 587 17.66 14.18 -13.74
C LYS A 587 18.11 15.20 -12.69
N MET A 588 18.37 14.78 -11.44
CA MET A 588 18.80 15.70 -10.38
C MET A 588 20.12 16.36 -10.79
N VAL A 589 20.13 17.69 -10.78
CA VAL A 589 21.30 18.52 -11.15
C VAL A 589 22.09 18.83 -9.89
N VAL A 590 23.38 18.48 -9.90
CA VAL A 590 24.26 18.62 -8.73
C VAL A 590 25.23 19.79 -8.82
N ALA A 591 25.56 20.20 -10.05
CA ALA A 591 26.49 21.28 -10.37
C ALA A 591 26.30 21.72 -11.82
N THR A 592 26.99 22.79 -12.20
CA THR A 592 27.16 23.23 -13.59
C THR A 592 28.62 22.97 -14.02
N SER A 593 28.84 22.56 -15.26
CA SER A 593 30.18 22.47 -15.82
C SER A 593 30.76 23.86 -16.07
N ARG A 594 32.07 24.00 -16.26
CA ARG A 594 32.68 25.28 -16.65
C ARG A 594 32.17 25.81 -17.99
N SER A 595 31.62 24.94 -18.83
CA SER A 595 30.94 25.29 -20.09
C SER A 595 29.46 25.65 -19.94
N GLY A 596 28.94 25.76 -18.71
CA GLY A 596 27.57 26.17 -18.42
C GLY A 596 26.51 25.05 -18.53
N GLN A 597 26.93 23.80 -18.75
CA GLN A 597 26.02 22.67 -18.91
C GLN A 597 25.65 22.03 -17.57
N PRO A 598 24.40 21.57 -17.37
CA PRO A 598 24.02 20.90 -16.14
C PRO A 598 24.68 19.52 -16.02
N VAL A 599 25.29 19.28 -14.86
CA VAL A 599 25.84 17.98 -14.46
C VAL A 599 24.85 17.29 -13.54
N THR A 600 24.50 16.06 -13.88
CA THR A 600 23.43 15.28 -13.23
C THR A 600 23.96 14.08 -12.45
N THR A 601 23.13 13.46 -11.63
CA THR A 601 23.44 12.17 -10.97
C THR A 601 23.62 11.03 -11.97
N GLU A 602 22.99 11.10 -13.14
CA GLU A 602 23.22 10.17 -14.24
C GLU A 602 24.64 10.34 -14.79
N ASP A 603 25.12 11.58 -14.96
CA ASP A 603 26.50 11.86 -15.38
C ASP A 603 27.54 11.34 -14.38
N LEU A 604 27.22 11.38 -13.08
CA LEU A 604 28.04 10.83 -12.01
C LEU A 604 28.05 9.30 -11.98
N GLY A 605 27.11 8.63 -12.66
CA GLY A 605 27.01 7.17 -12.65
C GLY A 605 26.30 6.58 -11.43
N VAL A 606 25.63 7.38 -10.61
CA VAL A 606 25.10 6.94 -9.30
C VAL A 606 23.61 6.61 -9.28
N CYS A 607 22.85 7.00 -10.31
CA CYS A 607 21.39 6.83 -10.36
C CYS A 607 20.91 5.41 -10.03
N GLY A 608 21.57 4.38 -10.58
CA GLY A 608 21.24 2.98 -10.28
C GLY A 608 21.38 2.65 -8.80
N ALA A 609 22.46 3.10 -8.16
CA ALA A 609 22.69 2.89 -6.73
C ALA A 609 21.66 3.63 -5.86
N LEU A 610 21.27 4.87 -6.24
CA LEU A 610 20.21 5.60 -5.57
C LEU A 610 18.88 4.86 -5.65
N THR A 611 18.55 4.32 -6.81
CA THR A 611 17.32 3.54 -7.02
C THR A 611 17.29 2.29 -6.13
N VAL A 612 18.44 1.60 -5.97
CA VAL A 612 18.56 0.45 -5.06
C VAL A 612 18.36 0.85 -3.61
N LEU A 613 18.99 1.95 -3.15
CA LEU A 613 18.83 2.46 -1.78
C LEU A 613 17.37 2.86 -1.48
N MET A 614 16.67 3.37 -2.49
CA MET A 614 15.28 3.84 -2.37
C MET A 614 14.22 2.76 -2.65
N ARG A 615 14.63 1.51 -2.96
CA ARG A 615 13.74 0.42 -3.40
C ARG A 615 12.58 0.15 -2.43
N ASP A 616 12.84 0.19 -1.13
CA ASP A 616 11.81 -0.08 -0.12
C ASP A 616 11.16 1.22 0.38
N ALA A 617 11.91 2.33 0.35
CA ALA A 617 11.43 3.66 0.74
C ALA A 617 10.37 4.24 -0.20
N ILE A 618 10.22 3.72 -1.43
CA ILE A 618 9.14 4.11 -2.36
C ILE A 618 7.76 3.58 -1.96
N LYS A 619 7.71 2.54 -1.09
CA LYS A 619 6.47 1.86 -0.70
C LYS A 619 5.80 2.60 0.47
N PRO A 620 4.52 3.05 0.34
CA PRO A 620 3.81 3.72 1.43
C PRO A 620 3.66 2.88 2.69
N ASN A 621 3.70 3.53 3.86
CA ASN A 621 3.55 2.85 5.15
C ASN A 621 2.10 2.90 5.63
N LEU A 622 1.45 1.75 5.75
CA LEU A 622 0.12 1.57 6.33
C LEU A 622 0.20 1.58 7.85
N MET A 623 -0.58 2.45 8.47
CA MET A 623 -0.87 2.55 9.91
C MET A 623 -2.38 2.74 10.11
N GLN A 624 -2.80 3.07 11.33
CA GLN A 624 -4.23 3.26 11.64
C GLN A 624 -4.50 4.45 12.57
N THR A 625 -5.74 4.93 12.56
CA THR A 625 -6.25 5.89 13.54
C THR A 625 -6.66 5.20 14.85
N LEU A 626 -6.95 5.99 15.88
CA LEU A 626 -7.52 5.48 17.14
C LEU A 626 -8.83 4.68 16.97
N GLU A 627 -9.64 4.96 15.93
CA GLU A 627 -10.88 4.23 15.62
C GLU A 627 -10.67 3.09 14.59
N GLY A 628 -9.42 2.83 14.18
CA GLY A 628 -9.09 1.73 13.26
C GLY A 628 -9.30 2.04 11.78
N ASN A 629 -9.34 3.32 11.39
CA ASN A 629 -9.33 3.72 9.97
C ASN A 629 -7.91 3.59 9.39
N PRO A 630 -7.76 3.25 8.10
CA PRO A 630 -6.45 3.14 7.46
C PRO A 630 -5.80 4.50 7.21
N VAL A 631 -4.49 4.57 7.44
CA VAL A 631 -3.67 5.76 7.22
C VAL A 631 -2.40 5.39 6.49
N PHE A 632 -2.07 6.13 5.43
CA PHE A 632 -0.75 6.10 4.83
C PHE A 632 0.11 7.22 5.39
N VAL A 633 1.28 6.85 5.87
CA VAL A 633 2.33 7.77 6.31
C VAL A 633 3.49 7.64 5.34
N HIS A 634 3.67 8.60 4.44
CA HIS A 634 4.68 8.45 3.40
C HIS A 634 5.18 9.77 2.82
N ALA A 635 6.51 9.88 2.77
CA ALA A 635 7.25 11.09 2.47
C ALA A 635 6.92 12.27 3.41
N GLY A 636 7.83 13.24 3.50
CA GLY A 636 7.65 14.40 4.37
C GLY A 636 8.46 15.60 3.93
N PRO A 637 8.38 16.05 2.66
CA PRO A 637 9.15 17.19 2.20
C PRO A 637 8.77 18.47 2.95
N PHE A 638 9.72 19.37 3.09
CA PHE A 638 9.46 20.73 3.57
C PHE A 638 8.36 21.42 2.74
N ALA A 639 7.55 22.24 3.40
CA ALA A 639 6.50 23.01 2.73
C ALA A 639 6.98 24.39 2.22
N ASN A 640 8.21 24.80 2.56
CA ASN A 640 8.81 26.06 2.13
C ASN A 640 9.60 25.84 0.83
N ILE A 641 10.71 25.11 0.92
CA ILE A 641 11.63 24.84 -0.20
C ILE A 641 11.19 23.66 -1.08
N ALA A 642 10.15 22.95 -0.66
CA ALA A 642 9.48 21.93 -1.46
C ALA A 642 7.95 22.10 -1.30
N HIS A 643 7.21 21.14 -1.85
CA HIS A 643 5.76 21.24 -1.99
C HIS A 643 4.98 20.89 -0.71
N GLY A 644 5.58 20.27 0.30
CA GLY A 644 4.94 20.10 1.60
C GLY A 644 3.77 19.11 1.68
N ASN A 645 3.75 18.08 0.83
CA ASN A 645 2.66 17.08 0.79
C ASN A 645 3.20 15.65 0.94
N SER A 646 2.34 14.72 1.35
CA SER A 646 2.61 13.27 1.32
C SER A 646 2.81 12.77 -0.13
N SER A 647 3.25 11.53 -0.31
CA SER A 647 3.56 11.00 -1.64
C SER A 647 2.36 10.83 -2.58
N ILE A 648 2.57 11.01 -3.88
CA ILE A 648 1.59 10.71 -4.93
C ILE A 648 1.20 9.22 -4.95
N LEU A 649 2.17 8.32 -4.74
CA LEU A 649 1.90 6.87 -4.73
C LEU A 649 0.93 6.45 -3.63
N ALA A 650 1.08 7.00 -2.41
CA ALA A 650 0.15 6.75 -1.31
C ALA A 650 -1.27 7.17 -1.69
N ASP A 651 -1.44 8.37 -2.25
CA ASP A 651 -2.75 8.88 -2.63
C ASP A 651 -3.38 8.06 -3.76
N LYS A 652 -2.61 7.70 -4.80
CA LYS A 652 -3.11 6.88 -5.90
C LYS A 652 -3.56 5.50 -5.43
N ILE A 653 -2.76 4.83 -4.60
CA ILE A 653 -3.12 3.52 -4.04
C ILE A 653 -4.37 3.65 -3.17
N ALA A 654 -4.42 4.64 -2.27
CA ALA A 654 -5.58 4.87 -1.42
C ALA A 654 -6.86 5.17 -2.24
N LEU A 655 -6.77 6.00 -3.28
CA LEU A 655 -7.90 6.38 -4.14
C LEU A 655 -8.46 5.18 -4.88
N LYS A 656 -7.59 4.28 -5.34
CA LYS A 656 -8.00 3.01 -5.92
C LYS A 656 -8.69 2.12 -4.89
N LEU A 657 -8.08 1.93 -3.71
CA LEU A 657 -8.62 1.05 -2.67
C LEU A 657 -10.01 1.48 -2.20
N VAL A 658 -10.22 2.78 -1.93
CA VAL A 658 -11.52 3.27 -1.43
C VAL A 658 -12.64 3.14 -2.46
N GLY A 659 -12.31 3.16 -3.75
CA GLY A 659 -13.25 3.10 -4.87
C GLY A 659 -14.10 4.37 -5.04
N PRO A 660 -14.96 4.43 -6.08
CA PRO A 660 -15.63 5.66 -6.53
C PRO A 660 -16.56 6.32 -5.51
N GLN A 661 -17.06 5.55 -4.52
CA GLN A 661 -17.94 6.04 -3.45
C GLN A 661 -17.19 6.36 -2.15
N GLY A 662 -15.88 6.08 -2.11
CA GLY A 662 -15.03 6.32 -0.96
C GLY A 662 -14.23 7.62 -1.06
N PHE A 663 -13.53 7.94 0.03
CA PHE A 663 -12.84 9.20 0.23
C PHE A 663 -11.38 8.99 0.63
N VAL A 664 -10.48 9.73 0.00
CA VAL A 664 -9.11 9.91 0.47
C VAL A 664 -8.95 11.32 1.01
N VAL A 665 -8.59 11.43 2.28
CA VAL A 665 -8.32 12.70 2.96
C VAL A 665 -6.81 12.87 3.09
N THR A 666 -6.24 13.78 2.31
CA THR A 666 -4.83 14.18 2.41
C THR A 666 -4.72 15.58 3.01
N GLU A 667 -3.52 15.99 3.39
CA GLU A 667 -3.24 17.35 3.83
C GLU A 667 -2.12 18.03 3.05
N ALA A 668 -2.09 19.35 3.12
CA ALA A 668 -1.01 20.19 2.63
C ALA A 668 -0.37 21.02 3.76
N GLY A 669 0.95 21.08 3.81
CA GLY A 669 1.70 21.78 4.85
C GLY A 669 1.51 23.31 4.85
N PHE A 670 1.50 23.93 6.03
CA PHE A 670 1.19 25.35 6.24
C PHE A 670 -0.25 25.76 5.87
N GLY A 671 -0.46 27.01 5.46
CA GLY A 671 -1.75 27.55 5.04
C GLY A 671 -2.03 27.32 3.56
N ALA A 672 -3.23 27.71 3.12
CA ALA A 672 -3.67 27.55 1.73
C ALA A 672 -2.81 28.31 0.72
N ASP A 673 -2.20 29.42 1.14
CA ASP A 673 -1.30 30.25 0.34
C ASP A 673 0.02 29.55 -0.02
N ILE A 674 0.44 28.55 0.75
CA ILE A 674 1.68 27.80 0.48
C ILE A 674 1.38 26.34 0.16
N GLY A 675 0.80 25.61 1.11
CA GLY A 675 0.60 24.16 0.97
C GLY A 675 -0.35 23.81 -0.15
N MET A 676 -1.55 24.39 -0.12
CA MET A 676 -2.60 24.10 -1.08
C MET A 676 -2.24 24.61 -2.49
N GLU A 677 -1.66 25.81 -2.60
CA GLU A 677 -1.14 26.33 -3.86
C GLU A 677 -0.18 25.33 -4.52
N LYS A 678 0.80 24.82 -3.76
CA LYS A 678 1.78 23.83 -4.26
C LYS A 678 1.16 22.46 -4.49
N PHE A 679 0.21 22.05 -3.65
CA PHE A 679 -0.55 20.83 -3.84
C PHE A 679 -1.26 20.84 -5.21
N PHE A 680 -1.87 21.96 -5.60
CA PHE A 680 -2.52 22.09 -6.90
C PHE A 680 -1.53 22.28 -8.05
N ASN A 681 -0.62 23.27 -7.98
CA ASN A 681 0.24 23.61 -9.12
C ASN A 681 1.41 22.64 -9.34
N ILE A 682 1.76 21.83 -8.35
CA ILE A 682 2.87 20.86 -8.41
C ILE A 682 2.34 19.42 -8.28
N LYS A 683 1.77 19.04 -7.13
CA LYS A 683 1.42 17.63 -6.86
C LYS A 683 0.29 17.14 -7.77
N CYS A 684 -0.82 17.86 -7.89
CA CYS A 684 -1.93 17.50 -8.80
C CYS A 684 -1.50 17.53 -10.26
N ARG A 685 -0.61 18.45 -10.63
CA ARG A 685 -0.05 18.53 -11.99
C ARG A 685 0.76 17.28 -12.35
N TYR A 686 1.61 16.80 -11.44
CA TYR A 686 2.41 15.59 -11.69
C TYR A 686 1.65 14.30 -11.49
N SER A 687 0.70 14.25 -10.56
CA SER A 687 -0.09 13.05 -10.30
C SER A 687 -1.17 12.82 -11.36
N GLY A 688 -1.69 13.90 -11.96
CA GLY A 688 -2.91 13.91 -12.77
C GLY A 688 -4.19 13.87 -11.94
N LEU A 689 -4.09 13.82 -10.61
CA LEU A 689 -5.23 13.76 -9.71
C LEU A 689 -5.93 15.11 -9.62
N LYS A 690 -7.25 15.07 -9.47
CA LYS A 690 -8.09 16.25 -9.31
C LYS A 690 -8.75 16.25 -7.93
N PRO A 691 -8.53 17.29 -7.11
CA PRO A 691 -9.23 17.43 -5.84
C PRO A 691 -10.72 17.65 -6.07
N HIS A 692 -11.52 17.11 -5.17
CA HIS A 692 -12.98 17.28 -5.15
C HIS A 692 -13.40 18.32 -4.13
N VAL A 693 -12.73 18.39 -2.97
CA VAL A 693 -13.07 19.31 -1.89
C VAL A 693 -11.79 19.83 -1.22
N VAL A 694 -11.81 21.12 -0.85
CA VAL A 694 -10.86 21.72 0.08
C VAL A 694 -11.52 21.81 1.45
N VAL A 695 -10.88 21.28 2.48
CA VAL A 695 -11.24 21.55 3.88
C VAL A 695 -10.29 22.61 4.43
N LEU A 696 -10.80 23.80 4.73
CA LEU A 696 -10.02 24.92 5.26
C LEU A 696 -10.19 25.00 6.78
N VAL A 697 -9.13 24.69 7.53
CA VAL A 697 -9.15 24.69 8.99
C VAL A 697 -8.88 26.09 9.55
N ALA A 698 -9.70 26.51 10.51
CA ALA A 698 -9.56 27.77 11.25
C ALA A 698 -9.87 27.57 12.74
N THR A 699 -9.38 28.48 13.59
CA THR A 699 -9.65 28.51 15.04
C THR A 699 -9.92 29.94 15.47
N VAL A 700 -10.73 30.13 16.51
CA VAL A 700 -11.05 31.45 17.07
C VAL A 700 -9.79 32.21 17.44
N ARG A 701 -8.88 31.56 18.18
CA ARG A 701 -7.66 32.20 18.69
C ARG A 701 -6.70 32.62 17.59
N ALA A 702 -6.49 31.78 16.58
CA ALA A 702 -5.64 32.13 15.43
C ALA A 702 -6.22 33.29 14.62
N LEU A 703 -7.55 33.32 14.42
CA LEU A 703 -8.20 34.43 13.74
C LEU A 703 -8.12 35.72 14.56
N LYS A 704 -8.34 35.70 15.88
CA LYS A 704 -8.12 36.88 16.72
C LYS A 704 -6.69 37.44 16.61
N MET A 705 -5.68 36.58 16.47
CA MET A 705 -4.30 37.03 16.23
C MET A 705 -4.19 37.75 14.87
N HIS A 706 -4.86 37.22 13.84
CA HIS A 706 -4.95 37.90 12.55
C HIS A 706 -5.72 39.23 12.59
N GLY A 707 -6.61 39.42 13.56
CA GLY A 707 -7.32 40.67 13.80
C GLY A 707 -6.50 41.75 14.51
N GLY A 708 -5.24 41.47 14.86
CA GLY A 708 -4.37 42.39 15.60
C GLY A 708 -4.22 42.06 17.09
N GLY A 709 -4.50 40.81 17.49
CA GLY A 709 -4.29 40.34 18.86
C GLY A 709 -2.81 40.41 19.28
N PRO A 710 -2.53 40.46 20.60
CA PRO A 710 -1.19 40.62 21.13
C PRO A 710 -0.27 39.44 20.79
N THR A 711 1.04 39.68 20.65
CA THR A 711 2.03 38.64 20.35
C THR A 711 2.06 37.55 21.42
N VAL A 712 2.18 36.30 20.99
CA VAL A 712 2.23 35.13 21.86
C VAL A 712 3.66 34.60 21.96
N THR A 713 4.17 34.49 23.18
CA THR A 713 5.50 33.92 23.48
C THR A 713 5.33 32.53 24.07
N ALA A 714 6.05 31.54 23.54
CA ALA A 714 6.01 30.18 24.05
C ALA A 714 6.40 30.13 25.54
N GLY A 715 5.58 29.45 26.35
CA GLY A 715 5.77 29.31 27.80
C GLY A 715 5.19 30.45 28.64
N ALA A 716 4.73 31.55 28.04
CA ALA A 716 4.00 32.60 28.75
C ALA A 716 2.49 32.30 28.81
N PRO A 717 1.76 32.77 29.84
CA PRO A 717 0.31 32.71 29.86
C PRO A 717 -0.30 33.40 28.63
N LEU A 718 -1.39 32.83 28.11
CA LEU A 718 -2.09 33.44 26.97
C LEU A 718 -2.74 34.77 27.39
N PRO A 719 -2.60 35.83 26.59
CA PRO A 719 -3.33 37.09 26.80
C PRO A 719 -4.85 36.89 26.85
N LYS A 720 -5.54 37.76 27.61
CA LYS A 720 -7.00 37.68 27.85
C LYS A 720 -7.81 37.69 26.55
N GLU A 721 -7.34 38.40 25.53
CA GLU A 721 -7.97 38.52 24.23
C GLU A 721 -8.16 37.17 23.54
N TYR A 722 -7.33 36.17 23.87
CA TYR A 722 -7.42 34.82 23.31
C TYR A 722 -8.24 33.85 24.15
N ILE A 723 -8.62 34.20 25.39
CA ILE A 723 -9.34 33.31 26.31
C ILE A 723 -10.73 33.85 26.69
N GLU A 724 -10.98 35.15 26.47
CA GLU A 724 -12.27 35.80 26.62
C GLU A 724 -12.90 36.07 25.25
N GLU A 725 -14.22 36.18 25.21
CA GLU A 725 -14.96 36.51 23.99
C GLU A 725 -14.55 37.87 23.43
N ASN A 726 -14.24 37.93 22.13
CA ASN A 726 -13.99 39.20 21.45
C ASN A 726 -14.37 39.12 19.96
N LEU A 727 -15.66 39.38 19.68
CA LEU A 727 -16.23 39.28 18.34
C LEU A 727 -15.62 40.29 17.36
N ALA A 728 -15.34 41.52 17.79
CA ALA A 728 -14.78 42.55 16.91
C ALA A 728 -13.35 42.19 16.44
N LEU A 729 -12.52 41.71 17.36
CA LEU A 729 -11.17 41.24 17.04
C LEU A 729 -11.20 40.01 16.13
N LEU A 730 -12.13 39.08 16.41
CA LEU A 730 -12.33 37.88 15.61
C LEU A 730 -12.80 38.23 14.18
N GLU A 731 -13.77 39.12 14.05
CA GLU A 731 -14.31 39.59 12.76
C GLU A 731 -13.21 40.23 11.90
N ALA A 732 -12.40 41.11 12.48
CA ALA A 732 -11.25 41.71 11.79
C ALA A 732 -10.27 40.64 11.27
N GLY A 733 -10.02 39.61 12.09
CA GLY A 733 -9.16 38.48 11.75
C GLY A 733 -9.69 37.52 10.69
N CYS A 734 -11.01 37.42 10.56
CA CYS A 734 -11.66 36.62 9.53
C CYS A 734 -11.29 37.06 8.10
N SER A 735 -10.77 38.28 7.91
CA SER A 735 -10.18 38.72 6.64
C SER A 735 -9.13 37.72 6.09
N ASN A 736 -8.28 37.13 6.94
CA ASN A 736 -7.31 36.13 6.50
C ASN A 736 -8.02 34.87 5.99
N MET A 737 -9.00 34.36 6.72
CA MET A 737 -9.81 33.21 6.29
C MET A 737 -10.52 33.49 4.96
N ARG A 738 -11.15 34.67 4.81
CA ARG A 738 -11.82 35.07 3.56
C ARG A 738 -10.86 34.99 2.37
N LYS A 739 -9.65 35.56 2.52
CA LYS A 739 -8.62 35.48 1.47
C LYS A 739 -8.19 34.05 1.14
N GLN A 740 -8.14 33.15 2.12
CA GLN A 740 -7.78 31.75 1.90
C GLN A 740 -8.90 30.97 1.19
N VAL A 741 -10.18 31.27 1.50
CA VAL A 741 -11.34 30.76 0.75
C VAL A 741 -11.29 31.23 -0.70
N GLU A 742 -11.05 32.53 -0.95
CA GLU A 742 -10.89 33.08 -2.30
C GLU A 742 -9.74 32.40 -3.06
N ASN A 743 -8.60 32.19 -2.40
CA ASN A 743 -7.45 31.52 -2.99
C ASN A 743 -7.78 30.09 -3.43
N ALA A 744 -8.58 29.34 -2.66
CA ALA A 744 -9.04 28.01 -3.05
C ALA A 744 -10.02 28.06 -4.24
N GLN A 745 -10.94 29.03 -4.24
CA GLN A 745 -11.91 29.22 -5.33
C GLN A 745 -11.24 29.57 -6.67
N LEU A 746 -10.07 30.22 -6.68
CA LEU A 746 -9.29 30.46 -7.91
C LEU A 746 -8.98 29.17 -8.68
N PHE A 747 -8.91 28.03 -7.99
CA PHE A 747 -8.67 26.72 -8.59
C PHE A 747 -9.96 25.98 -8.97
N GLY A 748 -11.15 26.51 -8.64
CA GLY A 748 -12.43 25.90 -9.01
C GLY A 748 -12.82 24.66 -8.19
N VAL A 749 -12.38 24.60 -6.93
CA VAL A 749 -12.69 23.50 -5.99
C VAL A 749 -13.60 24.03 -4.86
N PRO A 750 -14.70 23.35 -4.49
CA PRO A 750 -15.54 23.78 -3.38
C PRO A 750 -14.79 23.71 -2.05
N VAL A 751 -15.08 24.67 -1.18
CA VAL A 751 -14.41 24.83 0.13
C VAL A 751 -15.40 24.58 1.25
N VAL A 752 -15.04 23.70 2.19
CA VAL A 752 -15.74 23.52 3.46
C VAL A 752 -14.83 24.02 4.58
N VAL A 753 -15.28 24.98 5.37
CA VAL A 753 -14.50 25.53 6.49
C VAL A 753 -14.73 24.68 7.75
N ALA A 754 -13.67 24.15 8.33
CA ALA A 754 -13.68 23.42 9.58
C ALA A 754 -13.21 24.34 10.72
N VAL A 755 -14.13 24.69 11.62
CA VAL A 755 -13.85 25.56 12.78
C VAL A 755 -13.56 24.68 13.99
N ASN A 756 -12.28 24.49 14.29
CA ASN A 756 -11.84 23.68 15.42
C ASN A 756 -12.09 24.41 16.74
N ALA A 757 -12.95 23.83 17.58
CA ALA A 757 -13.35 24.41 18.86
C ALA A 757 -12.32 24.15 19.96
N PHE A 758 -12.01 25.19 20.74
CA PHE A 758 -11.29 25.09 22.00
C PHE A 758 -12.18 25.35 23.20
N LYS A 759 -11.70 24.94 24.38
CA LYS A 759 -12.44 25.07 25.66
C LYS A 759 -12.91 26.49 25.98
N THR A 760 -12.17 27.51 25.55
CA THR A 760 -12.46 28.92 25.82
C THR A 760 -13.34 29.57 24.76
N ASP A 761 -13.58 28.91 23.64
CA ASP A 761 -14.31 29.49 22.51
C ASP A 761 -15.80 29.53 22.82
N THR A 762 -16.45 30.67 22.58
CA THR A 762 -17.90 30.77 22.80
C THR A 762 -18.66 30.33 21.56
N LYS A 763 -19.94 29.97 21.74
CA LYS A 763 -20.82 29.64 20.62
C LYS A 763 -20.95 30.82 19.64
N ALA A 764 -21.02 32.06 20.14
CA ALA A 764 -21.14 33.24 19.30
C ALA A 764 -19.91 33.45 18.40
N GLU A 765 -18.71 33.17 18.90
CA GLU A 765 -17.47 33.24 18.11
C GLU A 765 -17.43 32.18 17.01
N LEU A 766 -17.80 30.94 17.34
CA LEU A 766 -17.85 29.85 16.37
C LEU A 766 -18.90 30.12 15.27
N ASP A 767 -20.10 30.54 15.67
CA ASP A 767 -21.20 30.90 14.76
C ASP A 767 -20.80 32.06 13.84
N LEU A 768 -20.07 33.05 14.36
CA LEU A 768 -19.57 34.19 13.57
C LEU A 768 -18.61 33.72 12.47
N ILE A 769 -17.63 32.87 12.79
CA ILE A 769 -16.69 32.34 11.78
C ILE A 769 -17.46 31.60 10.67
N CYS A 770 -18.40 30.72 11.06
CA CYS A 770 -19.19 29.97 10.10
C CYS A 770 -20.01 30.87 9.18
N LYS A 771 -20.63 31.93 9.73
CA LYS A 771 -21.36 32.93 8.94
C LYS A 771 -20.44 33.64 7.94
N LEU A 772 -19.32 34.19 8.41
CA LEU A 772 -18.40 34.96 7.57
C LEU A 772 -17.70 34.08 6.51
N ALA A 773 -17.48 32.79 6.79
CA ALA A 773 -16.97 31.83 5.82
C ALA A 773 -17.93 31.60 4.66
N LYS A 774 -19.23 31.41 4.96
CA LYS A 774 -20.28 31.24 3.93
C LYS A 774 -20.46 32.50 3.09
N GLU A 775 -20.42 33.68 3.72
CA GLU A 775 -20.43 34.97 3.01
C GLU A 775 -19.22 35.15 2.08
N ALA A 776 -18.07 34.56 2.41
CA ALA A 776 -16.88 34.54 1.54
C ALA A 776 -16.98 33.52 0.39
N GLY A 777 -18.09 32.79 0.30
CA GLY A 777 -18.36 31.78 -0.73
C GLY A 777 -17.81 30.38 -0.41
N ALA A 778 -17.53 30.08 0.86
CA ALA A 778 -17.40 28.68 1.27
C ALA A 778 -18.71 27.94 1.00
N PHE A 779 -18.63 26.71 0.50
CA PHE A 779 -19.78 25.84 0.29
C PHE A 779 -20.52 25.58 1.60
N ASP A 780 -19.76 25.29 2.65
CA ASP A 780 -20.29 25.17 4.01
C ASP A 780 -19.21 25.52 5.05
N ALA A 781 -19.62 25.69 6.31
CA ALA A 781 -18.74 25.93 7.44
C ALA A 781 -19.34 25.29 8.70
N VAL A 782 -18.53 24.54 9.43
CA VAL A 782 -18.99 23.65 10.51
C VAL A 782 -18.08 23.69 11.74
N HIS A 783 -18.68 23.54 12.91
CA HIS A 783 -17.95 23.39 14.17
C HIS A 783 -17.39 21.98 14.28
N CYS A 784 -16.19 21.89 14.84
CA CYS A 784 -15.46 20.65 14.93
C CYS A 784 -14.91 20.45 16.35
N SER A 785 -15.27 19.34 16.99
CA SER A 785 -14.84 18.98 18.35
C SER A 785 -14.06 17.66 18.41
N HIS A 786 -13.60 17.16 17.25
CA HIS A 786 -12.96 15.85 17.10
C HIS A 786 -11.65 15.67 17.88
N TRP A 787 -11.00 16.75 18.31
CA TRP A 787 -9.90 16.66 19.28
C TRP A 787 -10.38 16.06 20.61
N ALA A 788 -11.56 16.44 21.11
CA ALA A 788 -12.11 15.91 22.34
C ALA A 788 -13.00 14.67 22.10
N ASP A 789 -13.74 14.64 21.00
CA ASP A 789 -14.83 13.67 20.76
C ASP A 789 -14.48 12.58 19.72
N GLY A 790 -13.26 12.58 19.16
CA GLY A 790 -12.87 11.66 18.09
C GLY A 790 -13.70 11.88 16.82
N GLY A 791 -13.92 10.83 16.02
CA GLY A 791 -14.68 10.94 14.77
C GLY A 791 -16.10 11.49 14.94
N ALA A 792 -16.73 11.27 16.11
CA ALA A 792 -18.07 11.79 16.39
C ALA A 792 -18.13 13.33 16.31
N GLY A 793 -17.04 14.01 16.72
CA GLY A 793 -16.93 15.47 16.70
C GLY A 793 -16.69 16.08 15.31
N ALA A 794 -16.59 15.27 14.26
CA ALA A 794 -16.40 15.71 12.87
C ALA A 794 -17.47 15.15 11.90
N VAL A 795 -18.56 14.58 12.41
CA VAL A 795 -19.63 14.00 11.57
C VAL A 795 -20.28 15.03 10.66
N ASP A 796 -20.54 16.24 11.15
CA ASP A 796 -21.13 17.30 10.34
C ASP A 796 -20.16 17.81 9.27
N LEU A 797 -18.87 17.88 9.58
CA LEU A 797 -17.83 18.13 8.58
C LEU A 797 -17.83 17.05 7.50
N ALA A 798 -17.93 15.77 7.89
CA ALA A 798 -17.95 14.66 6.94
C ALA A 798 -19.16 14.71 6.01
N ARG A 799 -20.35 15.09 6.51
CA ARG A 799 -21.56 15.29 5.69
C ARG A 799 -21.40 16.46 4.72
N ALA A 800 -20.88 17.60 5.18
CA ALA A 800 -20.62 18.76 4.33
C ALA A 800 -19.60 18.43 3.22
N VAL A 801 -18.54 17.70 3.54
CA VAL A 801 -17.55 17.22 2.58
C VAL A 801 -18.16 16.25 1.57
N GLN A 802 -19.01 15.32 2.02
CA GLN A 802 -19.72 14.40 1.12
C GLN A 802 -20.58 15.18 0.10
N GLN A 803 -21.38 16.13 0.57
CA GLN A 803 -22.23 16.95 -0.29
C GLN A 803 -21.41 17.81 -1.26
N ALA A 804 -20.32 18.42 -0.79
CA ALA A 804 -19.42 19.21 -1.64
C ALA A 804 -18.74 18.34 -2.73
N ALA A 805 -18.41 17.09 -2.42
CA ALA A 805 -17.72 16.17 -3.34
C ALA A 805 -18.61 15.64 -4.48
N ASP A 806 -19.93 15.83 -4.39
CA ASP A 806 -20.90 15.48 -5.44
C ASP A 806 -21.06 16.59 -6.49
N LEU A 807 -20.51 17.77 -6.25
CA LEU A 807 -20.49 18.85 -7.24
C LEU A 807 -19.53 18.51 -8.40
N PRO A 808 -19.84 18.98 -9.63
CA PRO A 808 -18.94 18.82 -10.76
C PRO A 808 -17.61 19.56 -10.52
N SER A 809 -16.50 18.92 -10.88
CA SER A 809 -15.17 19.52 -10.74
C SER A 809 -14.94 20.59 -11.81
N SER A 810 -14.60 21.80 -11.38
CA SER A 810 -14.13 22.89 -12.25
C SER A 810 -12.63 23.16 -12.09
N PHE A 811 -11.88 22.12 -11.64
CA PHE A 811 -10.49 22.25 -11.27
C PHE A 811 -9.61 22.79 -12.40
N LYS A 812 -8.85 23.85 -12.11
CA LYS A 812 -7.87 24.46 -13.03
C LYS A 812 -6.61 24.88 -12.29
N PHE A 813 -5.48 24.87 -13.00
CA PHE A 813 -4.22 25.40 -12.45
C PHE A 813 -4.20 26.93 -12.49
N LEU A 814 -3.39 27.54 -11.61
CA LEU A 814 -3.31 28.99 -11.47
C LEU A 814 -2.63 29.66 -12.68
N TYR A 815 -1.68 28.96 -13.29
CA TYR A 815 -0.87 29.44 -14.43
C TYR A 815 -0.50 28.31 -15.39
N ASP A 816 -0.20 28.68 -16.64
CA ASP A 816 0.43 27.81 -17.63
C ASP A 816 1.94 27.73 -17.36
N ILE A 817 2.50 26.53 -17.42
CA ILE A 817 3.92 26.28 -17.19
C ILE A 817 4.82 26.88 -18.28
N LYS A 818 4.27 27.12 -19.48
CA LYS A 818 4.97 27.72 -20.63
C LYS A 818 5.27 29.22 -20.46
N LEU A 819 4.65 29.86 -19.46
CA LEU A 819 4.95 31.26 -19.17
C LEU A 819 6.40 31.42 -18.68
N PRO A 820 7.02 32.60 -18.92
CA PRO A 820 8.32 32.93 -18.35
C PRO A 820 8.37 32.72 -16.84
N ILE A 821 9.56 32.39 -16.31
CA ILE A 821 9.75 32.10 -14.87
C ILE A 821 9.23 33.26 -14.02
N ALA A 822 9.62 34.50 -14.35
CA ALA A 822 9.21 35.70 -13.63
C ALA A 822 7.68 35.88 -13.61
N ASP A 823 7.00 35.59 -14.72
CA ASP A 823 5.54 35.77 -14.84
C ASP A 823 4.78 34.75 -13.98
N LYS A 824 5.27 33.52 -13.90
CA LYS A 824 4.69 32.52 -12.99
C LYS A 824 4.82 32.93 -11.53
N ILE A 825 6.00 33.43 -11.13
CA ILE A 825 6.24 33.96 -9.78
C ILE A 825 5.29 35.13 -9.50
N ARG A 826 5.17 36.07 -10.45
CA ARG A 826 4.30 37.24 -10.35
C ARG A 826 2.83 36.86 -10.20
N ILE A 827 2.35 35.88 -10.97
CA ILE A 827 0.96 35.39 -10.87
C ILE A 827 0.68 34.85 -9.47
N ILE A 828 1.59 34.06 -8.89
CA ILE A 828 1.42 33.56 -7.52
C ILE A 828 1.41 34.74 -6.54
N ALA A 829 2.37 35.66 -6.65
CA ALA A 829 2.50 36.80 -5.76
C ALA A 829 1.25 37.70 -5.77
N GLN A 830 0.73 38.03 -6.94
CA GLN A 830 -0.43 38.92 -7.07
C GLN A 830 -1.73 38.22 -6.68
N LYS A 831 -1.99 37.01 -7.21
CA LYS A 831 -3.28 36.35 -7.00
C LYS A 831 -3.43 35.71 -5.62
N ILE A 832 -2.39 35.02 -5.16
CA ILE A 832 -2.43 34.25 -3.90
C ILE A 832 -2.05 35.12 -2.72
N TYR A 833 -0.96 35.90 -2.83
CA TYR A 833 -0.44 36.68 -1.69
C TYR A 833 -1.02 38.09 -1.60
N GLY A 834 -1.55 38.63 -2.70
CA GLY A 834 -2.01 40.03 -2.76
C GLY A 834 -0.86 41.03 -2.80
N ALA A 835 0.31 40.62 -3.30
CA ALA A 835 1.42 41.53 -3.56
C ALA A 835 1.10 42.42 -4.77
N ASP A 836 1.64 43.64 -4.81
CA ASP A 836 1.48 44.53 -5.97
C ASP A 836 2.29 44.01 -7.17
N ASP A 837 3.54 43.60 -6.92
CA ASP A 837 4.45 42.99 -7.90
C ASP A 837 5.55 42.16 -7.21
N ILE A 838 6.49 41.65 -7.99
CA ILE A 838 7.73 41.01 -7.56
C ILE A 838 8.94 41.87 -7.93
N GLU A 839 10.01 41.76 -7.15
CA GLU A 839 11.32 42.33 -7.48
C GLU A 839 12.34 41.20 -7.59
N LEU A 840 12.93 41.00 -8.76
CA LEU A 840 14.03 40.06 -8.94
C LEU A 840 15.35 40.76 -8.58
N LEU A 841 16.00 40.33 -7.49
CA LEU A 841 17.32 40.82 -7.15
C LEU A 841 18.39 40.28 -8.14
N PRO A 842 19.58 40.90 -8.24
CA PRO A 842 20.58 40.56 -9.26
C PRO A 842 20.92 39.06 -9.36
N ASP A 843 21.15 38.40 -8.23
CA ASP A 843 21.48 36.95 -8.19
C ASP A 843 20.31 36.09 -8.69
N ALA A 844 19.08 36.46 -8.32
CA ALA A 844 17.88 35.78 -8.78
C ALA A 844 17.69 35.97 -10.30
N GLN A 845 17.88 37.19 -10.82
CA GLN A 845 17.77 37.48 -12.25
C GLN A 845 18.79 36.66 -13.06
N GLN A 846 20.05 36.64 -12.63
CA GLN A 846 21.10 35.85 -13.31
C GLN A 846 20.75 34.36 -13.38
N LYS A 847 20.21 33.79 -12.30
CA LYS A 847 19.81 32.37 -12.26
C LYS A 847 18.52 32.10 -13.04
N VAL A 848 17.58 33.04 -13.08
CA VAL A 848 16.40 32.96 -13.98
C VAL A 848 16.86 32.84 -15.44
N ASP A 849 17.83 33.65 -15.84
CA ASP A 849 18.38 33.62 -17.21
C ASP A 849 19.14 32.31 -17.47
N LEU A 850 19.94 31.84 -16.50
CA LEU A 850 20.65 30.57 -16.57
C LEU A 850 19.69 29.38 -16.72
N TYR A 851 18.70 29.27 -15.84
CA TYR A 851 17.71 28.18 -15.87
C TYR A 851 16.86 28.23 -17.13
N SER A 852 16.62 29.41 -17.69
CA SER A 852 15.95 29.53 -18.98
C SER A 852 16.82 29.01 -20.13
N LYS A 853 18.11 29.37 -20.16
CA LYS A 853 19.07 28.83 -21.14
C LYS A 853 19.26 27.32 -21.02
N GLN A 854 19.19 26.78 -19.80
CA GLN A 854 19.28 25.33 -19.54
C GLN A 854 17.98 24.57 -19.82
N GLY A 855 16.91 25.25 -20.26
CA GLY A 855 15.65 24.62 -20.64
C GLY A 855 14.69 24.32 -19.47
N PHE A 856 14.93 24.89 -18.30
CA PHE A 856 14.11 24.68 -17.10
C PHE A 856 12.95 25.69 -16.98
N SER A 857 12.74 26.56 -17.97
CA SER A 857 11.65 27.55 -17.95
C SER A 857 10.27 26.94 -17.80
N ASN A 858 10.05 25.69 -18.24
CA ASN A 858 8.73 25.04 -18.18
C ASN A 858 8.46 24.33 -16.83
N LEU A 859 9.35 24.44 -15.85
CA LEU A 859 9.11 23.86 -14.53
C LEU A 859 8.12 24.71 -13.71
N PRO A 860 7.24 24.10 -12.90
CA PRO A 860 6.43 24.79 -11.90
C PRO A 860 7.26 25.59 -10.89
N ILE A 861 6.60 26.53 -10.21
CA ILE A 861 7.20 27.37 -9.16
C ILE A 861 6.78 26.86 -7.78
N CYS A 862 7.76 26.72 -6.88
CA CYS A 862 7.59 26.38 -5.48
C CYS A 862 8.09 27.55 -4.60
N MET A 863 7.21 28.49 -4.26
CA MET A 863 7.60 29.69 -3.51
C MET A 863 8.12 29.36 -2.11
N ALA A 864 9.36 29.75 -1.81
CA ALA A 864 9.94 29.67 -0.47
C ALA A 864 9.84 31.04 0.22
N LYS A 865 8.74 31.25 0.97
CA LYS A 865 8.50 32.41 1.84
C LYS A 865 8.18 32.01 3.29
N THR A 866 8.17 32.99 4.19
CA THR A 866 7.67 32.77 5.57
C THR A 866 6.25 32.20 5.53
N HIS A 867 5.93 31.26 6.41
CA HIS A 867 4.60 30.67 6.50
C HIS A 867 3.67 31.44 7.44
N LEU A 868 4.15 32.52 8.07
CA LEU A 868 3.45 33.24 9.15
C LEU A 868 2.68 34.48 8.67
N SER A 869 2.70 34.77 7.37
CA SER A 869 2.07 35.92 6.71
C SER A 869 1.84 35.60 5.24
N LEU A 870 0.85 36.24 4.59
CA LEU A 870 0.74 36.24 3.13
C LEU A 870 1.92 36.96 2.46
N SER A 871 2.53 37.95 3.14
CA SER A 871 3.67 38.71 2.64
C SER A 871 5.02 38.03 2.91
N HIS A 872 6.13 38.70 2.60
CA HIS A 872 7.48 38.26 3.00
C HIS A 872 7.82 38.54 4.47
N ASP A 873 7.03 39.36 5.15
CA ASP A 873 7.23 39.78 6.54
C ASP A 873 6.34 38.97 7.49
N ALA A 874 6.96 38.21 8.40
CA ALA A 874 6.26 37.33 9.33
C ALA A 874 5.35 38.06 10.33
N GLU A 875 5.63 39.34 10.61
CA GLU A 875 4.87 40.13 11.59
C GLU A 875 3.57 40.70 10.99
N LYS A 876 3.48 40.83 9.67
CA LYS A 876 2.26 41.31 9.00
C LYS A 876 1.16 40.26 9.00
N LYS A 877 0.19 40.39 9.90
CA LYS A 877 -0.99 39.53 10.02
C LYS A 877 -2.16 40.02 9.15
N GLY A 878 -3.27 39.27 9.15
CA GLY A 878 -4.44 39.57 8.33
C GLY A 878 -4.19 39.36 6.83
N VAL A 879 -4.56 40.36 6.04
CA VAL A 879 -4.37 40.43 4.58
C VAL A 879 -3.56 41.69 4.27
N PRO A 880 -2.21 41.64 4.34
CA PRO A 880 -1.38 42.81 4.05
C PRO A 880 -1.54 43.25 2.59
N THR A 881 -1.42 44.56 2.34
CA THR A 881 -1.50 45.18 1.00
C THR A 881 -0.32 46.14 0.79
N GLY A 882 -0.11 46.61 -0.43
CA GLY A 882 0.88 47.66 -0.72
C GLY A 882 2.33 47.18 -0.60
N PHE A 883 2.62 45.92 -0.96
CA PHE A 883 3.95 45.35 -0.84
C PHE A 883 4.42 44.68 -2.13
N VAL A 884 5.70 44.86 -2.44
CA VAL A 884 6.43 44.14 -3.50
C VAL A 884 7.15 42.96 -2.88
N LEU A 885 7.13 41.80 -3.54
CA LEU A 885 7.75 40.58 -3.04
C LEU A 885 9.21 40.48 -3.52
N PRO A 886 10.22 40.58 -2.64
CA PRO A 886 11.61 40.49 -3.04
C PRO A 886 12.00 39.03 -3.29
N ILE A 887 12.49 38.73 -4.48
CA ILE A 887 13.04 37.42 -4.85
C ILE A 887 14.55 37.53 -4.79
N ARG A 888 15.13 36.99 -3.72
CA ARG A 888 16.57 37.13 -3.42
C ARG A 888 17.43 36.16 -4.21
N ASP A 889 16.93 34.95 -4.37
CA ASP A 889 17.61 33.87 -5.08
C ASP A 889 16.56 32.95 -5.70
N ILE A 890 16.97 32.09 -6.63
CA ILE A 890 16.16 31.01 -7.17
C ILE A 890 17.03 29.77 -7.33
N ARG A 891 16.47 28.62 -6.95
CA ARG A 891 17.15 27.33 -7.08
C ARG A 891 16.28 26.36 -7.88
N ALA A 892 16.90 25.32 -8.42
CA ALA A 892 16.24 24.30 -9.21
C ALA A 892 16.32 22.93 -8.50
N SER A 893 15.17 22.29 -8.34
CA SER A 893 15.07 20.87 -8.02
C SER A 893 14.54 20.14 -9.25
N VAL A 894 15.45 19.88 -10.19
CA VAL A 894 15.12 19.40 -11.54
C VAL A 894 14.58 17.97 -11.53
N GLY A 895 15.10 17.10 -10.66
CA GLY A 895 14.58 15.74 -10.50
C GLY A 895 13.19 15.72 -9.87
N ALA A 896 12.97 16.57 -8.86
CA ALA A 896 11.62 16.77 -8.32
C ALA A 896 10.68 17.47 -9.32
N GLY A 897 11.24 18.32 -10.18
CA GLY A 897 10.54 19.02 -11.25
C GLY A 897 9.95 20.36 -10.82
N PHE A 898 10.71 21.23 -10.14
CA PHE A 898 10.26 22.61 -9.90
C PHE A 898 11.44 23.56 -9.68
N LEU A 899 11.19 24.85 -9.89
CA LEU A 899 12.06 25.93 -9.44
C LEU A 899 11.51 26.49 -8.13
N TYR A 900 12.38 26.83 -7.18
CA TYR A 900 11.96 27.39 -5.90
C TYR A 900 12.63 28.75 -5.63
N PRO A 901 11.90 29.86 -5.87
CA PRO A 901 12.36 31.20 -5.55
C PRO A 901 12.41 31.41 -4.04
N LEU A 902 13.49 32.03 -3.56
CA LEU A 902 13.76 32.32 -2.16
C LEU A 902 13.42 33.79 -1.87
N VAL A 903 12.37 33.99 -1.08
CA VAL A 903 11.91 35.33 -0.70
C VAL A 903 12.64 35.86 0.54
N GLY A 904 12.97 34.98 1.47
CA GLY A 904 13.67 35.29 2.72
C GLY A 904 14.77 34.29 3.02
N THR A 905 15.51 34.51 4.11
CA THR A 905 16.48 33.54 4.61
C THR A 905 15.74 32.41 5.34
N MET A 906 16.08 31.16 5.00
CA MET A 906 15.49 29.98 5.63
C MET A 906 16.60 29.02 6.03
N PRO A 907 16.79 28.76 7.33
CA PRO A 907 17.68 27.70 7.75
C PRO A 907 17.08 26.35 7.32
N THR A 908 17.83 25.62 6.52
CA THR A 908 17.50 24.27 6.03
C THR A 908 17.90 23.18 7.03
N ILE A 909 18.72 23.50 8.03
CA ILE A 909 18.96 22.67 9.22
C ILE A 909 18.65 23.48 10.49
N PRO A 910 17.67 23.06 11.32
CA PRO A 910 17.36 23.72 12.59
C PRO A 910 18.48 23.54 13.62
N GLY A 911 18.44 24.33 14.70
CA GLY A 911 19.32 24.14 15.85
C GLY A 911 18.53 23.72 17.08
N LEU A 912 19.17 23.01 18.01
CA LEU A 912 18.60 22.72 19.32
C LEU A 912 18.42 24.01 20.15
N PRO A 913 17.36 24.11 20.96
CA PRO A 913 17.18 25.19 21.93
C PRO A 913 18.11 25.01 23.15
N THR A 914 18.18 26.01 24.03
CA THR A 914 18.97 25.96 25.28
C THR A 914 18.57 24.78 26.18
N ARG A 915 17.27 24.48 26.25
CA ARG A 915 16.73 23.31 26.93
C ARG A 915 16.03 22.42 25.89
N PRO A 916 16.74 21.46 25.28
CA PRO A 916 16.15 20.52 24.33
C PRO A 916 15.30 19.46 25.04
N CYS A 917 14.28 18.96 24.35
CA CYS A 917 13.34 17.99 24.92
C CYS A 917 13.95 16.63 25.27
N PHE A 918 15.09 16.27 24.68
CA PHE A 918 15.78 15.04 25.03
C PHE A 918 16.25 14.98 26.50
N TYR A 919 16.28 16.10 27.24
CA TYR A 919 16.52 16.07 28.68
C TYR A 919 15.43 15.33 29.46
N ASP A 920 14.21 15.29 28.90
CA ASP A 920 13.06 14.65 29.51
C ASP A 920 12.79 13.26 28.89
N ILE A 921 13.54 12.87 27.85
CA ILE A 921 13.34 11.61 27.13
C ILE A 921 14.17 10.50 27.79
N ASP A 922 13.51 9.37 28.09
CA ASP A 922 14.17 8.17 28.61
C ASP A 922 13.43 6.89 28.15
N LEU A 923 13.97 5.73 28.49
CA LEU A 923 13.35 4.42 28.27
C LEU A 923 13.24 3.67 29.60
N ASN A 924 12.02 3.30 29.98
CA ASN A 924 11.84 2.39 31.10
C ASN A 924 12.44 1.02 30.73
N THR A 925 13.48 0.61 31.44
CA THR A 925 14.25 -0.61 31.12
C THR A 925 13.54 -1.91 31.51
N GLU A 926 12.49 -1.85 32.33
CA GLU A 926 11.68 -3.00 32.72
C GLU A 926 10.51 -3.22 31.75
N SER A 927 9.78 -2.15 31.41
CA SER A 927 8.60 -2.22 30.54
C SER A 927 8.92 -2.03 29.05
N GLY A 928 10.05 -1.39 28.73
CA GLY A 928 10.40 -0.96 27.38
C GLY A 928 9.62 0.28 26.91
N GLU A 929 8.90 0.98 27.81
CA GLU A 929 8.13 2.17 27.47
C GLU A 929 9.00 3.43 27.38
N VAL A 930 8.78 4.23 26.33
CA VAL A 930 9.45 5.53 26.17
C VAL A 930 8.86 6.55 27.14
N ILE A 931 9.68 7.39 27.77
CA ILE A 931 9.26 8.46 28.69
C ILE A 931 9.59 9.82 28.04
N GLY A 932 8.73 10.82 28.25
CA GLY A 932 8.99 12.24 27.91
C GLY A 932 9.17 12.62 26.44
N LEU A 933 8.80 11.73 25.50
CA LEU A 933 8.82 12.02 24.06
C LEU A 933 7.78 13.07 23.63
N PHE A 934 6.72 13.26 24.43
CA PHE A 934 5.53 14.07 24.11
C PHE A 934 5.07 14.95 25.28
#